data_AF-A0A1S9DXM1-F1
#
_entry.id   AF-A0A1S9DXM1-F1
#
_cell.length_a   1.000
_cell.length_b   1.000
_cell.length_c   1.000
_cell.angle_alpha   90.00
_cell.angle_beta   90.00
_cell.angle_gamma   90.00
#
_symmetry.space_group_name_H-M   'P 1'
#
loop_
_entity.id
_entity.type
_entity.pdbx_description
1 polymer ?
#
loop_
_entity_poly.entity_id
_entity_poly.type
_entity_poly.pdbx_seq_one_letter_code
_entity_poly.pdbx_strand_id
1 'polypeptide(L)'
;MFSQGPGEQPKSLENEMITSEAFYEATQDVILPYLDQLRGSTVPGDAYEIFTKLTKKYEEHFMRDMRDLNVLDPDEITRVTEYGQEIADFVEKIVTNDFGYVTLDGSVYFDIKSFEKAGHPYARSPDDFAIWKASRPGEPSWKSQWGQGRPGWHIECSAMASSRLGSQNDIHSGGIDLAFPHHDNELAQSEAYWSEKKQQWVNYFLHMGHLSIQGSKMSKSLKNFATVRSALDKGDWNPRSLRIVFLLGGWRDGVEITPELIQTASAYQGVAPDGSSDPIISLAQALATAKEKVHEYFCDSFDTPKVMGVISELITTFNNVDQNANPNEVQELAQWVTRIVTILGLNGKVSPESCGIGWEGTDIPEPAKQFLYPLSAMRDALREATKSQGEVTHQQLKAITAETIVDERLVSQASRPYFQVFRDFHARISPSNSEDTPTSSKELLSLCDRLRDVELFDLGIYLEDRENKPALVRPVTRDLLQSREEHARKMLLKQQEKEKQEKLAKERLEKGRLSHLDMFRTSEFSAWDEDGMPTKDASSPAPNIWLVVYTTTVVDLVHYSQELPTTFAFLISRLIIVRMRTRWIFTVALLVAPLALGSIPATKLIIDTDLFSDVDDAAALLVACDHPMATPIGVMINYPSSYSALAASSILGYYGYSDVPVALKQPFSNDTFLDTWSYQLGEYASKVAYNWRHTASMPWGDVSSAWDPVELYRKLLSEAGDHSVTIASIGFLDNLSELLSSPGDTYSSLSGHGLVKAKVKELVIMGGAYPCGYEYNFYGSNASATAHVVNTWPGPMTFSGGELGATVYSGARLTVEGPVSDPVNAAYRWYTGYNISRSSWDPLTVLYAIDGLSNMFVYANKGGHNYIYPDGRNEWLPDSPLYPQKYLKLRMSEEEAGELLDNIYLDTATRAAR
;
A
#
# COMPACT_ATOMS: atom_id res chain seq x y z
N MET A 1 24.38 29.07 6.95
CA MET A 1 25.33 29.65 7.93
C MET A 1 24.93 29.10 9.29
N PHE A 2 25.40 27.90 9.65
CA PHE A 2 25.13 27.30 10.97
C PHE A 2 26.42 26.66 11.49
N SER A 3 26.83 27.10 12.67
CA SER A 3 28.02 26.66 13.40
C SER A 3 27.80 25.29 14.04
N GLN A 4 28.61 24.30 13.68
CA GLN A 4 28.77 23.09 14.47
C GLN A 4 29.75 23.32 15.63
N GLY A 5 29.48 22.69 16.77
CA GLY A 5 30.30 22.76 17.97
C GLY A 5 31.72 22.17 17.81
N PRO A 6 32.64 22.47 18.74
CA PRO A 6 34.06 22.21 18.56
C PRO A 6 34.38 20.75 18.94
N GLY A 7 34.78 19.92 17.98
CA GLY A 7 35.12 18.54 18.32
C GLY A 7 35.65 17.61 17.23
N GLU A 8 35.61 17.96 15.95
CA GLU A 8 36.27 17.15 14.91
C GLU A 8 36.96 18.05 13.90
N GLN A 9 38.27 17.84 13.71
CA GLN A 9 39.00 18.50 12.63
C GLN A 9 38.42 18.03 11.29
N PRO A 10 38.00 18.94 10.39
CA PRO A 10 37.60 18.54 9.06
C PRO A 10 38.82 17.96 8.35
N LYS A 11 38.70 16.71 7.88
CA LYS A 11 39.65 16.13 6.93
C LYS A 11 39.81 17.11 5.77
N SER A 12 41.05 17.47 5.48
CA SER A 12 41.39 18.28 4.31
C SER A 12 40.78 17.65 3.07
N LEU A 13 39.80 18.33 2.47
CA LEU A 13 39.36 18.05 1.11
C LEU A 13 40.54 18.36 0.20
N GLU A 14 41.27 17.31 -0.20
CA GLU A 14 42.13 17.40 -1.37
C GLU A 14 41.23 17.75 -2.57
N ASN A 15 41.63 18.76 -3.33
CA ASN A 15 40.98 19.15 -4.59
C ASN A 15 41.12 17.99 -5.60
N GLU A 16 40.20 17.02 -5.57
CA GLU A 16 39.96 16.19 -6.73
C GLU A 16 39.33 17.08 -7.81
N MET A 17 40.06 17.32 -8.91
CA MET A 17 39.48 17.98 -10.09
C MET A 17 38.38 17.07 -10.64
N ILE A 18 37.13 17.44 -10.38
CA ILE A 18 35.96 16.80 -10.98
C ILE A 18 36.09 16.98 -12.51
N THR A 19 36.06 15.87 -13.24
CA THR A 19 36.11 15.90 -14.71
C THR A 19 34.84 16.54 -15.26
N SER A 20 34.90 17.09 -16.48
CA SER A 20 33.73 17.64 -17.18
C SER A 20 32.58 16.64 -17.25
N GLU A 21 32.89 15.37 -17.44
CA GLU A 21 31.95 14.26 -17.52
C GLU A 21 31.28 13.99 -16.17
N ALA A 22 32.04 13.93 -15.08
CA ALA A 22 31.50 13.71 -13.74
C ALA A 22 30.66 14.90 -13.27
N PHE A 23 31.06 16.13 -13.61
CA PHE A 23 30.27 17.33 -13.36
C PHE A 23 28.96 17.29 -14.14
N TYR A 24 29.01 16.95 -15.43
CA TYR A 24 27.84 16.86 -16.28
C TYR A 24 26.86 15.78 -15.80
N GLU A 25 27.32 14.57 -15.47
CA GLU A 25 26.46 13.50 -14.95
C GLU A 25 25.79 13.88 -13.62
N ALA A 26 26.51 14.58 -12.74
CA ALA A 26 25.99 15.04 -11.46
C ALA A 26 25.04 16.25 -11.54
N THR A 27 24.96 16.91 -12.70
CA THR A 27 24.16 18.13 -12.89
C THR A 27 23.19 18.06 -14.07
N GLN A 28 23.14 16.93 -14.78
CA GLN A 28 22.36 16.75 -16.01
C GLN A 28 20.86 17.01 -15.79
N ASP A 29 20.34 16.68 -14.63
CA ASP A 29 18.96 16.88 -14.18
C ASP A 29 18.58 18.36 -14.05
N VAL A 30 19.56 19.25 -13.89
CA VAL A 30 19.37 20.71 -13.91
C VAL A 30 19.74 21.31 -15.27
N ILE A 31 20.86 20.85 -15.85
CA ILE A 31 21.41 21.40 -17.09
C ILE A 31 20.56 21.01 -18.30
N LEU A 32 20.08 19.76 -18.39
CA LEU A 32 19.28 19.30 -19.52
C LEU A 32 17.97 20.09 -19.67
N PRO A 33 17.11 20.26 -18.64
CA PRO A 33 15.90 21.06 -18.77
C PRO A 33 16.19 22.52 -19.15
N TYR A 34 17.27 23.09 -18.60
CA TYR A 34 17.68 24.45 -18.93
C TYR A 34 18.16 24.60 -20.39
N LEU A 35 18.99 23.67 -20.85
CA LEU A 35 19.45 23.64 -22.24
C LEU A 35 18.31 23.36 -23.21
N ASP A 36 17.38 22.49 -22.86
CA ASP A 36 16.18 22.21 -23.65
C ASP A 36 15.28 23.45 -23.76
N GLN A 37 15.08 24.17 -22.65
CA GLN A 37 14.36 25.46 -22.67
C GLN A 37 15.02 26.48 -23.60
N LEU A 38 16.35 26.55 -23.62
CA LEU A 38 17.09 27.52 -24.43
C LEU A 38 17.23 27.11 -25.91
N ARG A 39 17.40 25.82 -26.18
CA ARG A 39 17.93 25.30 -27.46
C ARG A 39 17.10 24.17 -28.05
N GLY A 40 16.11 23.61 -27.34
CA GLY A 40 15.25 22.53 -27.83
C GLY A 40 14.57 22.91 -29.16
N SER A 41 14.15 24.16 -29.31
CA SER A 41 13.56 24.69 -30.56
C SER A 41 14.50 24.72 -31.77
N THR A 42 15.82 24.59 -31.54
CA THR A 42 16.83 24.56 -32.62
C THR A 42 17.08 23.16 -33.16
N VAL A 43 16.50 22.13 -32.55
CA VAL A 43 16.60 20.75 -33.02
C VAL A 43 15.79 20.62 -34.33
N PRO A 44 16.40 20.14 -35.43
CA PRO A 44 15.67 19.89 -36.67
C PRO A 44 14.64 18.78 -36.49
N GLY A 45 13.39 19.01 -36.92
CA GLY A 45 12.31 18.03 -36.78
C GLY A 45 12.48 16.77 -37.65
N ASP A 46 13.37 16.81 -38.64
CA ASP A 46 13.76 15.68 -39.50
C ASP A 46 15.02 14.94 -38.99
N ALA A 47 15.59 15.36 -37.86
CA ALA A 47 16.72 14.68 -37.22
C ALA A 47 16.26 13.42 -36.45
N TYR A 48 15.63 12.48 -37.16
CA TYR A 48 14.99 11.28 -36.59
C TYR A 48 15.92 10.41 -35.74
N GLU A 49 17.22 10.42 -36.01
CA GLU A 49 18.21 9.68 -35.21
C GLU A 49 18.23 10.13 -33.74
N ILE A 50 18.04 11.43 -33.47
CA ILE A 50 18.00 11.98 -32.11
C ILE A 50 16.80 11.41 -31.35
N PHE A 51 15.62 11.40 -31.99
CA PHE A 51 14.39 10.92 -31.39
C PHE A 51 14.37 9.39 -31.25
N THR A 52 14.94 8.67 -32.22
CA THR A 52 14.92 7.20 -32.26
C THR A 52 15.94 6.55 -31.33
N LYS A 53 17.02 7.24 -30.96
CA LYS A 53 18.03 6.69 -30.03
C LYS A 53 17.41 6.30 -28.68
N LEU A 54 16.54 7.16 -28.13
CA LEU A 54 15.86 6.90 -26.88
C LEU A 54 14.84 5.76 -27.02
N THR A 55 14.02 5.80 -28.07
CA THR A 55 12.96 4.80 -28.28
C THR A 55 13.53 3.42 -28.53
N LYS A 56 14.60 3.28 -29.34
CA LYS A 56 15.30 2.00 -29.56
C LYS A 56 15.87 1.40 -28.28
N LYS A 57 16.47 2.23 -27.41
CA LYS A 57 16.95 1.77 -26.10
C LYS A 57 15.81 1.13 -25.29
N TYR A 58 14.64 1.77 -25.24
CA TYR A 58 13.49 1.26 -24.49
C TYR A 58 12.77 0.10 -25.20
N GLU A 59 12.80 0.04 -26.53
CA GLU A 59 12.34 -1.11 -27.32
C GLU A 59 13.17 -2.35 -27.01
N GLU A 60 14.50 -2.26 -27.06
CA GLU A 60 15.39 -3.37 -26.70
C GLU A 60 15.17 -3.86 -25.27
N HIS A 61 14.97 -2.91 -24.35
CA HIS A 61 14.64 -3.18 -22.97
C HIS A 61 13.30 -3.93 -22.83
N PHE A 62 12.27 -3.49 -23.53
CA PHE A 62 10.97 -4.18 -23.55
C PHE A 62 11.08 -5.60 -24.11
N MET A 63 11.78 -5.77 -25.23
CA MET A 63 11.96 -7.09 -25.86
C MET A 63 12.75 -8.05 -24.96
N ARG A 64 13.73 -7.58 -24.18
CA ARG A 64 14.42 -8.40 -23.18
C ARG A 64 13.45 -8.87 -22.10
N ASP A 65 12.65 -7.97 -21.53
CA ASP A 65 11.67 -8.31 -20.49
C ASP A 65 10.65 -9.35 -20.98
N MET A 66 10.15 -9.19 -22.21
CA MET A 66 9.21 -10.13 -22.81
C MET A 66 9.83 -11.52 -23.00
N ARG A 67 11.09 -11.58 -23.48
CA ARG A 67 11.82 -12.85 -23.64
C ARG A 67 12.15 -13.52 -22.31
N ASP A 68 12.46 -12.74 -21.27
CA ASP A 68 12.68 -13.28 -19.93
C ASP A 68 11.41 -13.97 -19.41
N LEU A 69 10.23 -13.39 -19.69
CA LEU A 69 8.92 -13.99 -19.42
C LEU A 69 8.48 -15.05 -20.43
N ASN A 70 9.36 -15.45 -21.35
CA ASN A 70 9.11 -16.44 -22.40
C ASN A 70 7.91 -16.09 -23.30
N VAL A 71 7.74 -14.81 -23.60
CA VAL A 71 6.84 -14.32 -24.65
C VAL A 71 7.60 -14.39 -25.98
N LEU A 72 6.92 -14.88 -27.02
CA LEU A 72 7.49 -14.97 -28.36
C LEU A 72 7.68 -13.57 -28.95
N ASP A 73 8.74 -13.40 -29.73
CA ASP A 73 8.93 -12.21 -30.53
C ASP A 73 7.80 -12.13 -31.60
N PRO A 74 7.30 -10.92 -31.93
CA PRO A 74 6.35 -10.76 -33.02
C PRO A 74 7.01 -11.05 -34.38
N ASP A 75 6.23 -11.53 -35.35
CA ASP A 75 6.72 -11.77 -36.72
C ASP A 75 7.20 -10.49 -37.41
N GLU A 76 6.56 -9.36 -37.11
CA GLU A 76 6.90 -8.05 -37.64
C GLU A 76 6.74 -6.95 -36.58
N ILE A 77 7.66 -5.99 -36.57
CA ILE A 77 7.62 -4.79 -35.70
C ILE A 77 7.51 -3.56 -36.59
N THR A 78 6.43 -2.80 -36.43
CA THR A 78 6.22 -1.52 -37.10
C THR A 78 6.55 -0.36 -36.17
N ARG A 79 7.21 0.68 -36.69
CA ARG A 79 7.58 1.88 -35.91
C ARG A 79 7.04 3.13 -36.58
N VAL A 80 6.34 3.98 -35.84
CA VAL A 80 5.76 5.23 -36.37
C VAL A 80 6.78 6.07 -37.15
N THR A 81 8.03 6.12 -36.70
CA THR A 81 9.11 6.86 -37.35
C THR A 81 9.44 6.36 -38.76
N GLU A 82 9.13 5.10 -39.06
CA GLU A 82 9.32 4.45 -40.37
C GLU A 82 8.10 4.61 -41.29
N TYR A 83 6.97 5.13 -40.77
CA TYR A 83 5.67 5.22 -41.47
C TYR A 83 5.10 6.64 -41.55
N GLY A 84 5.86 7.66 -41.16
CA GLY A 84 5.31 9.02 -41.03
C GLY A 84 4.73 9.60 -42.33
N GLN A 85 5.28 9.23 -43.49
CA GLN A 85 4.71 9.65 -44.78
C GLN A 85 3.44 8.87 -45.10
N GLU A 86 3.44 7.55 -44.93
CA GLU A 86 2.29 6.69 -45.12
C GLU A 86 1.11 7.10 -44.22
N ILE A 87 1.37 7.54 -42.99
CA ILE A 87 0.36 8.09 -42.09
C ILE A 87 -0.19 9.42 -42.63
N ALA A 88 0.67 10.32 -43.15
CA ALA A 88 0.22 11.58 -43.75
C ALA A 88 -0.72 11.33 -44.94
N ASP A 89 -0.34 10.40 -45.82
CA ASP A 89 -1.12 9.99 -46.98
C ASP A 89 -2.45 9.34 -46.56
N PHE A 90 -2.44 8.57 -45.45
CA PHE A 90 -3.64 7.98 -44.86
C PHE A 90 -4.62 9.05 -44.37
N VAL A 91 -4.14 10.08 -43.67
CA VAL A 91 -4.95 11.22 -43.24
C VAL A 91 -5.50 11.98 -44.46
N GLU A 92 -4.70 12.17 -45.51
CA GLU A 92 -5.13 12.87 -46.73
C GLU A 92 -6.31 12.17 -47.37
N LYS A 93 -6.30 10.84 -47.39
CA LYS A 93 -7.44 10.07 -47.88
C LYS A 93 -8.68 10.20 -46.99
N ILE A 94 -8.55 10.21 -45.66
CA ILE A 94 -9.67 10.44 -44.74
C ILE A 94 -10.32 11.81 -45.02
N VAL A 95 -9.51 12.85 -45.21
CA VAL A 95 -9.99 14.20 -45.55
C VAL A 95 -10.67 14.21 -46.93
N THR A 96 -10.09 13.52 -47.93
CA THR A 96 -10.66 13.38 -49.28
C THR A 96 -12.01 12.64 -49.25
N ASN A 97 -12.21 11.76 -48.28
CA ASN A 97 -13.46 11.04 -48.06
C ASN A 97 -14.50 11.84 -47.24
N ASP A 98 -14.28 13.15 -47.01
CA ASP A 98 -15.13 14.05 -46.23
C ASP A 98 -15.28 13.66 -44.74
N PHE A 99 -14.30 12.93 -44.17
CA PHE A 99 -14.30 12.49 -42.76
C PHE A 99 -13.28 13.22 -41.88
N GLY A 100 -12.64 14.27 -42.39
CA GLY A 100 -11.75 15.10 -41.60
C GLY A 100 -11.66 16.53 -42.13
N TYR A 101 -11.27 17.47 -41.26
CA TYR A 101 -11.13 18.88 -41.59
C TYR A 101 -9.83 19.47 -41.06
N VAL A 102 -9.35 20.50 -41.75
CA VAL A 102 -8.10 21.20 -41.44
C VAL A 102 -8.39 22.47 -40.64
N THR A 103 -7.64 22.70 -39.58
CA THR A 103 -7.72 23.91 -38.75
C THR A 103 -6.73 24.98 -39.24
N LEU A 104 -6.90 26.22 -38.76
CA LEU A 104 -6.09 27.37 -39.22
C LEU A 104 -4.59 27.23 -38.94
N ASP A 105 -4.19 26.43 -37.96
CA ASP A 105 -2.81 26.14 -37.59
C ASP A 105 -2.17 25.00 -38.42
N GLY A 106 -2.93 24.35 -39.33
CA GLY A 106 -2.46 23.23 -40.14
C GLY A 106 -2.63 21.85 -39.48
N SER A 107 -3.29 21.78 -38.33
CA SER A 107 -3.72 20.51 -37.73
C SER A 107 -4.96 19.95 -38.44
N VAL A 108 -5.20 18.64 -38.33
CA VAL A 108 -6.34 17.94 -38.94
C VAL A 108 -7.07 17.12 -37.89
N TYR A 109 -8.39 17.26 -37.86
CA TYR A 109 -9.29 16.57 -36.95
C TYR A 109 -10.22 15.65 -37.72
N PHE A 110 -10.60 14.53 -37.09
CA PHE A 110 -11.59 13.60 -37.59
C PHE A 110 -13.00 14.14 -37.30
N ASP A 111 -13.85 14.19 -38.33
CA ASP A 111 -15.23 14.69 -38.22
C ASP A 111 -16.19 13.54 -37.92
N ILE A 112 -16.52 13.37 -36.63
CA ILE A 112 -17.42 12.30 -36.19
C ILE A 112 -18.81 12.50 -36.79
N LYS A 113 -19.28 13.75 -36.91
CA LYS A 113 -20.64 14.03 -37.40
C LYS A 113 -20.77 13.66 -38.88
N SER A 114 -19.77 13.96 -39.68
CA SER A 114 -19.75 13.57 -41.09
C SER A 114 -19.65 12.05 -41.26
N PHE A 115 -18.87 11.37 -40.41
CA PHE A 115 -18.78 9.92 -40.36
C PHE A 115 -20.11 9.25 -40.02
N GLU A 116 -20.79 9.72 -38.97
CA GLU A 116 -22.11 9.22 -38.58
C GLU A 116 -23.18 9.50 -39.64
N LYS A 117 -23.15 10.68 -40.25
CA LYS A 117 -24.07 11.07 -41.33
C LYS A 117 -23.91 10.17 -42.57
N ALA A 118 -22.72 9.65 -42.83
CA ALA A 118 -22.47 8.68 -43.90
C ALA A 118 -23.00 7.26 -43.59
N GLY A 119 -23.52 7.05 -42.37
CA GLY A 119 -24.14 5.79 -41.93
C GLY A 119 -23.19 4.87 -41.16
N HIS A 120 -22.01 5.34 -40.78
CA HIS A 120 -21.10 4.61 -39.92
C HIS A 120 -21.42 4.84 -38.43
N PRO A 121 -21.41 3.82 -37.57
CA PRO A 121 -21.72 4.00 -36.15
C PRO A 121 -20.52 4.54 -35.36
N TYR A 122 -20.71 5.60 -34.55
CA TYR A 122 -19.71 6.06 -33.57
C TYR A 122 -20.39 6.61 -32.30
N ALA A 123 -20.73 5.75 -31.35
CA ALA A 123 -21.60 6.10 -30.22
C ALA A 123 -20.87 6.40 -28.89
N ARG A 124 -19.58 6.79 -28.93
CA ARG A 124 -18.74 6.87 -27.72
C ARG A 124 -18.50 8.27 -27.18
N SER A 125 -18.26 9.25 -28.06
CA SER A 125 -17.97 10.64 -27.68
C SER A 125 -18.49 11.60 -28.76
N PRO A 126 -19.01 12.79 -28.37
CA PRO A 126 -19.39 13.83 -29.32
C PRO A 126 -18.22 14.68 -29.83
N ASP A 127 -17.04 14.57 -29.23
CA ASP A 127 -15.89 15.44 -29.49
C ASP A 127 -14.94 14.86 -30.54
N ASP A 128 -14.65 15.65 -31.58
CA ASP A 128 -13.69 15.33 -32.64
C ASP A 128 -12.26 15.18 -32.08
N PHE A 129 -11.47 14.31 -32.69
CA PHE A 129 -10.09 14.04 -32.26
C PHE A 129 -9.06 14.32 -33.37
N ALA A 130 -7.84 14.69 -32.95
CA ALA A 130 -6.76 15.03 -33.88
C ALA A 130 -6.17 13.79 -34.54
N ILE A 131 -6.11 13.80 -35.87
CA ILE A 131 -5.46 12.77 -36.71
C ILE A 131 -4.13 13.26 -37.28
N TRP A 132 -3.92 14.58 -37.37
CA TRP A 132 -2.62 15.19 -37.68
C TRP A 132 -2.43 16.47 -36.87
N LYS A 133 -1.25 16.70 -36.30
CA LYS A 133 -0.96 17.89 -35.49
C LYS A 133 0.20 18.68 -36.08
N ALA A 134 0.02 19.99 -36.25
CA ALA A 134 1.11 20.87 -36.66
C ALA A 134 2.26 20.84 -35.64
N SER A 135 3.49 20.58 -36.11
CA SER A 135 4.66 20.40 -35.24
C SER A 135 5.20 21.74 -34.75
N ARG A 136 5.57 21.79 -33.46
CA ARG A 136 6.27 22.94 -32.89
C ARG A 136 7.77 22.86 -33.25
N PRO A 137 8.50 23.99 -33.25
CA PRO A 137 9.95 23.97 -33.40
C PRO A 137 10.61 23.05 -32.37
N GLY A 138 11.53 22.19 -32.81
CA GLY A 138 12.20 21.21 -31.94
C GLY A 138 11.51 19.84 -31.82
N GLU A 139 10.25 19.71 -32.26
CA GLU A 139 9.54 18.43 -32.27
C GLU A 139 9.80 17.67 -33.58
N PRO A 140 9.69 16.32 -33.58
CA PRO A 140 9.72 15.54 -34.80
C PRO A 140 8.61 15.98 -35.77
N SER A 141 8.92 16.01 -37.07
CA SER A 141 7.99 16.50 -38.09
C SER A 141 8.17 15.81 -39.43
N TRP A 142 7.06 15.48 -40.07
CA TRP A 142 6.97 15.00 -41.45
C TRP A 142 6.26 16.03 -42.33
N LYS A 143 6.59 15.99 -43.62
CA LYS A 143 5.94 16.84 -44.63
C LYS A 143 4.55 16.30 -44.92
N SER A 144 3.55 17.18 -44.93
CA SER A 144 2.23 16.91 -45.47
C SER A 144 1.72 18.09 -46.28
N GLN A 145 0.60 17.91 -46.98
CA GLN A 145 -0.06 18.99 -47.72
C GLN A 145 -0.54 20.15 -46.84
N TRP A 146 -0.67 19.95 -45.53
CA TRP A 146 -1.06 20.98 -44.56
C TRP A 146 0.13 21.65 -43.87
N GLY A 147 1.36 21.27 -44.22
CA GLY A 147 2.60 21.78 -43.63
C GLY A 147 3.38 20.72 -42.84
N GLN A 148 4.33 21.17 -42.03
CA GLN A 148 5.10 20.27 -41.16
C GLN A 148 4.24 19.84 -39.96
N GLY A 149 4.11 18.54 -39.75
CA GLY A 149 3.34 18.02 -38.63
C GLY A 149 3.76 16.64 -38.17
N ARG A 150 3.02 16.11 -37.21
CA ARG A 150 3.23 14.79 -36.61
C ARG A 150 1.90 14.07 -36.46
N PRO A 151 1.91 12.74 -36.48
CA PRO A 151 0.69 11.97 -36.33
C PRO A 151 0.03 12.20 -34.97
N GLY A 152 -1.30 12.09 -34.94
CA GLY A 152 -2.03 11.88 -33.70
C GLY A 152 -1.89 10.43 -33.21
N TRP A 153 -1.94 10.20 -31.90
CA TRP A 153 -1.70 8.89 -31.30
C TRP A 153 -2.53 7.74 -31.93
N HIS A 154 -3.80 7.98 -32.23
CA HIS A 154 -4.69 6.95 -32.76
C HIS A 154 -4.40 6.57 -34.23
N ILE A 155 -4.05 7.55 -35.07
CA ILE A 155 -3.88 7.34 -36.52
C ILE A 155 -2.67 6.49 -36.87
N GLU A 156 -1.70 6.45 -35.94
CA GLU A 156 -0.49 5.65 -36.04
C GLU A 156 -0.85 4.18 -36.26
N CYS A 157 -1.68 3.62 -35.36
CA CYS A 157 -2.06 2.21 -35.40
C CYS A 157 -2.95 1.88 -36.61
N SER A 158 -3.93 2.73 -36.93
CA SER A 158 -4.79 2.55 -38.12
C SER A 158 -4.01 2.44 -39.41
N ALA A 159 -3.07 3.36 -39.64
CA ALA A 159 -2.29 3.40 -40.87
C ALA A 159 -1.29 2.23 -40.95
N MET A 160 -0.55 1.97 -39.86
CA MET A 160 0.44 0.88 -39.84
C MET A 160 -0.23 -0.50 -39.98
N ALA A 161 -1.30 -0.76 -39.24
CA ALA A 161 -2.03 -2.02 -39.33
C ALA A 161 -2.72 -2.18 -40.69
N SER A 162 -3.33 -1.13 -41.23
CA SER A 162 -3.93 -1.18 -42.58
C SER A 162 -2.90 -1.38 -43.69
N SER A 163 -1.67 -0.90 -43.50
CA SER A 163 -0.56 -1.10 -44.45
C SER A 163 -0.15 -2.58 -44.53
N ARG A 164 -0.16 -3.29 -43.39
CA ARG A 164 0.30 -4.69 -43.30
C ARG A 164 -0.79 -5.72 -43.48
N LEU A 165 -1.94 -5.51 -42.84
CA LEU A 165 -3.05 -6.46 -42.79
C LEU A 165 -4.15 -6.09 -43.80
N GLY A 166 -4.09 -4.88 -44.36
CA GLY A 166 -5.02 -4.42 -45.37
C GLY A 166 -6.32 -3.89 -44.78
N SER A 167 -7.41 -4.13 -45.49
CA SER A 167 -8.70 -3.50 -45.23
C SER A 167 -9.60 -4.31 -44.29
N GLN A 168 -9.16 -5.47 -43.80
CA GLN A 168 -9.86 -6.30 -42.83
C GLN A 168 -8.86 -7.17 -42.06
N ASN A 169 -8.98 -7.16 -40.74
CA ASN A 169 -8.12 -7.86 -39.79
C ASN A 169 -8.97 -8.85 -38.98
N ASP A 170 -8.43 -10.03 -38.68
CA ASP A 170 -9.15 -11.03 -37.89
C ASP A 170 -9.21 -10.62 -36.41
N ILE A 171 -8.05 -10.37 -35.80
CA ILE A 171 -7.91 -10.04 -34.38
C ILE A 171 -7.10 -8.77 -34.21
N HIS A 172 -7.61 -7.84 -33.40
CA HIS A 172 -6.87 -6.69 -32.90
C HIS A 172 -6.90 -6.71 -31.37
N SER A 173 -5.75 -6.55 -30.71
CA SER A 173 -5.65 -6.70 -29.25
C SER A 173 -4.92 -5.56 -28.57
N GLY A 174 -5.16 -5.41 -27.26
CA GLY A 174 -4.53 -4.37 -26.43
C GLY A 174 -5.02 -4.44 -24.99
N GLY A 175 -4.48 -3.59 -24.11
CA GLY A 175 -5.04 -3.42 -22.77
C GLY A 175 -6.46 -2.87 -22.83
N ILE A 176 -7.29 -3.16 -21.81
CA ILE A 176 -8.68 -2.66 -21.73
C ILE A 176 -8.76 -1.12 -21.70
N ASP A 177 -7.71 -0.44 -21.26
CA ASP A 177 -7.55 1.01 -21.34
C ASP A 177 -7.41 1.54 -22.78
N LEU A 178 -7.04 0.69 -23.73
CA LEU A 178 -6.99 1.05 -25.15
C LEU A 178 -8.35 0.87 -25.84
N ALA A 179 -9.32 0.20 -25.22
CA ALA A 179 -10.64 0.02 -25.82
C ALA A 179 -11.26 1.38 -26.21
N PHE A 180 -11.26 2.32 -25.25
CA PHE A 180 -11.67 3.70 -25.48
C PHE A 180 -10.65 4.68 -24.88
N PRO A 181 -10.23 5.74 -25.60
CA PRO A 181 -10.66 6.10 -26.94
C PRO A 181 -9.86 5.44 -28.08
N HIS A 182 -8.79 4.69 -27.78
CA HIS A 182 -7.79 4.32 -28.80
C HIS A 182 -8.36 3.42 -29.91
N HIS A 183 -8.84 2.21 -29.60
CA HIS A 183 -9.34 1.26 -30.61
C HIS A 183 -10.65 1.72 -31.26
N ASP A 184 -11.55 2.37 -30.52
CA ASP A 184 -12.76 2.99 -31.10
C ASP A 184 -12.38 4.03 -32.17
N ASN A 185 -11.36 4.86 -31.92
CA ASN A 185 -10.86 5.83 -32.89
C ASN A 185 -10.15 5.15 -34.06
N GLU A 186 -9.38 4.09 -33.81
CA GLU A 186 -8.72 3.35 -34.88
C GLU A 186 -9.71 2.71 -35.84
N LEU A 187 -10.79 2.14 -35.30
CA LEU A 187 -11.87 1.55 -36.08
C LEU A 187 -12.53 2.62 -36.98
N ALA A 188 -12.88 3.77 -36.41
CA ALA A 188 -13.47 4.88 -37.15
C ALA A 188 -12.54 5.39 -38.26
N GLN A 189 -11.26 5.59 -37.97
CA GLN A 189 -10.26 6.07 -38.93
C GLN A 189 -10.04 5.07 -40.07
N SER A 190 -9.91 3.79 -39.75
CA SER A 190 -9.70 2.73 -40.75
C SER A 190 -10.94 2.54 -41.63
N GLU A 191 -12.14 2.56 -41.06
CA GLU A 191 -13.37 2.46 -41.84
C GLU A 191 -13.65 3.73 -42.67
N ALA A 192 -13.27 4.91 -42.18
CA ALA A 192 -13.30 6.14 -42.95
C ALA A 192 -12.32 6.09 -44.15
N TYR A 193 -11.11 5.56 -43.96
CA TYR A 193 -10.12 5.38 -45.02
C TYR A 193 -10.56 4.33 -46.07
N TRP A 194 -11.22 3.26 -45.63
CA TRP A 194 -11.74 2.16 -46.46
C TRP A 194 -13.22 2.30 -46.82
N SER A 195 -13.81 3.49 -46.68
CA SER A 195 -15.24 3.74 -46.83
C SER A 195 -15.84 3.26 -48.17
N GLU A 196 -15.05 3.31 -49.24
CA GLU A 196 -15.41 2.77 -50.56
C GLU A 196 -15.74 1.27 -50.56
N LYS A 197 -15.12 0.49 -49.67
CA LYS A 197 -15.29 -0.97 -49.58
C LYS A 197 -16.49 -1.39 -48.73
N LYS A 198 -17.01 -0.50 -47.86
CA LYS A 198 -18.15 -0.75 -46.95
C LYS A 198 -18.03 -2.06 -46.16
N GLN A 199 -16.89 -2.29 -45.54
CA GLN A 199 -16.62 -3.50 -44.78
C GLN A 199 -16.06 -3.17 -43.40
N GLN A 200 -16.33 -4.04 -42.44
CA GLN A 200 -15.81 -3.97 -41.08
C GLN A 200 -14.28 -4.17 -41.10
N TRP A 201 -13.56 -3.30 -40.40
CA TRP A 201 -12.09 -3.37 -40.38
C TRP A 201 -11.53 -4.46 -39.46
N VAL A 202 -12.12 -4.72 -38.30
CA VAL A 202 -11.64 -5.73 -37.33
C VAL A 202 -12.77 -6.67 -36.96
N ASN A 203 -12.58 -7.99 -37.10
CA ASN A 203 -13.61 -8.98 -36.76
C ASN A 203 -13.74 -9.19 -35.24
N TYR A 204 -12.61 -9.32 -34.53
CA TYR A 204 -12.58 -9.59 -33.09
C TYR A 204 -11.59 -8.65 -32.37
N PHE A 205 -12.07 -7.96 -31.34
CA PHE A 205 -11.21 -7.23 -30.41
C PHE A 205 -10.97 -8.05 -29.14
N LEU A 206 -9.70 -8.20 -28.75
CA LEU A 206 -9.29 -8.85 -27.50
C LEU A 206 -8.66 -7.80 -26.57
N HIS A 207 -9.37 -7.45 -25.50
CA HIS A 207 -8.92 -6.47 -24.51
C HIS A 207 -8.50 -7.13 -23.20
N MET A 208 -7.21 -7.07 -22.87
CA MET A 208 -6.65 -7.66 -21.66
C MET A 208 -6.98 -6.80 -20.43
N GLY A 209 -7.45 -7.44 -19.37
CA GLY A 209 -7.77 -6.78 -18.10
C GLY A 209 -6.55 -6.19 -17.40
N HIS A 210 -6.78 -5.33 -16.41
CA HIS A 210 -5.69 -4.69 -15.68
C HIS A 210 -5.01 -5.66 -14.71
N LEU A 211 -3.71 -5.41 -14.48
CA LEU A 211 -2.96 -6.04 -13.41
C LEU A 211 -3.00 -5.13 -12.17
N SER A 212 -3.48 -5.68 -11.06
CA SER A 212 -3.60 -4.98 -9.78
C SER A 212 -2.78 -5.68 -8.71
N ILE A 213 -2.25 -4.91 -7.77
CA ILE A 213 -1.58 -5.43 -6.56
C ILE A 213 -2.30 -4.79 -5.36
N GLN A 214 -2.82 -5.61 -4.45
CA GLN A 214 -3.52 -5.15 -3.23
C GLN A 214 -4.61 -4.11 -3.54
N GLY A 215 -5.52 -4.42 -4.46
CA GLY A 215 -6.63 -3.53 -4.84
C GLY A 215 -6.29 -2.32 -5.72
N SER A 216 -5.03 -2.08 -6.09
CA SER A 216 -4.64 -0.93 -6.93
C SER A 216 -4.14 -1.32 -8.32
N LYS A 217 -4.71 -0.71 -9.38
CA LYS A 217 -4.22 -0.84 -10.78
C LYS A 217 -2.76 -0.38 -10.87
N MET A 218 -1.87 -1.18 -11.46
CA MET A 218 -0.52 -0.72 -11.75
C MET A 218 -0.51 0.31 -12.88
N SER A 219 0.02 1.52 -12.62
CA SER A 219 0.19 2.54 -13.65
C SER A 219 1.37 3.47 -13.37
N LYS A 220 1.96 4.04 -14.43
CA LYS A 220 3.04 5.02 -14.30
C LYS A 220 2.61 6.29 -13.56
N SER A 221 1.34 6.69 -13.69
CA SER A 221 0.75 7.86 -13.02
C SER A 221 0.55 7.65 -11.51
N LEU A 222 0.29 6.41 -11.07
CA LEU A 222 0.11 6.06 -9.65
C LEU A 222 1.44 5.67 -8.95
N LYS A 223 2.58 5.74 -9.67
CA LYS A 223 3.94 5.34 -9.22
C LYS A 223 4.06 3.96 -8.55
N ASN A 224 2.99 3.15 -8.61
CA ASN A 224 2.87 1.81 -8.04
C ASN A 224 3.24 0.71 -9.06
N PHE A 225 3.98 1.06 -10.11
CA PHE A 225 4.37 0.11 -11.14
C PHE A 225 5.71 -0.54 -10.79
N ALA A 226 5.73 -1.87 -10.75
CA ALA A 226 6.98 -2.62 -10.80
C ALA A 226 7.30 -2.92 -12.27
N THR A 227 8.54 -2.65 -12.69
CA THR A 227 9.02 -3.18 -13.99
C THR A 227 9.31 -4.66 -13.83
N VAL A 228 9.18 -5.44 -14.91
CA VAL A 228 9.54 -6.86 -14.93
C VAL A 228 10.96 -7.06 -14.41
N ARG A 229 11.94 -6.31 -14.96
CA ARG A 229 13.32 -6.27 -14.46
C ARG A 229 13.42 -6.04 -12.97
N SER A 230 12.80 -4.97 -12.45
CA SER A 230 12.88 -4.69 -11.01
C SER A 230 12.25 -5.79 -10.14
N ALA A 231 11.22 -6.48 -10.64
CA ALA A 231 10.60 -7.60 -9.92
C ALA A 231 11.51 -8.84 -9.90
N LEU A 232 12.22 -9.09 -11.00
CA LEU A 232 13.20 -10.17 -11.12
C LEU A 232 14.50 -9.87 -10.37
N ASP A 233 15.03 -8.65 -10.46
CA ASP A 233 16.30 -8.22 -9.83
C ASP A 233 16.23 -8.23 -8.30
N LYS A 234 15.06 -7.91 -7.72
CA LYS A 234 14.83 -8.02 -6.28
C LYS A 234 14.92 -9.46 -5.77
N GLY A 235 14.86 -10.45 -6.68
CA GLY A 235 14.80 -11.87 -6.32
C GLY A 235 13.44 -12.28 -5.73
N ASP A 236 12.45 -11.40 -5.78
CA ASP A 236 11.11 -11.69 -5.29
C ASP A 236 10.37 -12.70 -6.19
N TRP A 237 10.77 -12.74 -7.46
CA TRP A 237 10.14 -13.55 -8.49
C TRP A 237 11.20 -14.14 -9.39
N ASN A 238 10.97 -15.37 -9.87
CA ASN A 238 11.60 -15.84 -11.09
C ASN A 238 10.62 -15.66 -12.27
N PRO A 239 11.12 -15.62 -13.53
CA PRO A 239 10.26 -15.36 -14.67
C PRO A 239 9.12 -16.37 -14.81
N ARG A 240 9.38 -17.63 -14.44
CA ARG A 240 8.38 -18.71 -14.46
C ARG A 240 7.30 -18.50 -13.40
N SER A 241 7.64 -18.13 -12.17
CA SER A 241 6.67 -17.89 -11.10
C SER A 241 5.75 -16.72 -11.45
N LEU A 242 6.31 -15.67 -12.06
CA LEU A 242 5.52 -14.52 -12.48
C LEU A 242 4.54 -14.91 -13.60
N ARG A 243 4.99 -15.74 -14.54
CA ARG A 243 4.13 -16.27 -15.60
C ARG A 243 3.03 -17.19 -15.08
N ILE A 244 3.31 -18.05 -14.10
CA ILE A 244 2.29 -18.89 -13.46
C ILE A 244 1.22 -18.03 -12.82
N VAL A 245 1.59 -16.96 -12.10
CA VAL A 245 0.62 -16.02 -11.51
C VAL A 245 -0.31 -15.43 -12.56
N PHE A 246 0.21 -15.05 -13.73
CA PHE A 246 -0.64 -14.53 -14.81
C PHE A 246 -1.57 -15.58 -15.42
N LEU A 247 -1.13 -16.84 -15.51
CA LEU A 247 -1.95 -17.96 -16.01
C LEU A 247 -3.05 -18.40 -15.02
N LEU A 248 -2.90 -18.07 -13.74
CA LEU A 248 -3.90 -18.36 -12.72
C LEU A 248 -5.02 -17.31 -12.66
N GLY A 249 -4.85 -16.17 -13.34
CA GLY A 249 -5.91 -15.18 -13.53
C GLY A 249 -6.50 -15.21 -14.94
N GLY A 250 -7.78 -14.88 -15.06
CA GLY A 250 -8.43 -14.76 -16.37
C GLY A 250 -7.85 -13.56 -17.14
N TRP A 251 -7.55 -13.74 -18.43
CA TRP A 251 -6.94 -12.67 -19.24
C TRP A 251 -7.84 -11.44 -19.41
N ARG A 252 -9.17 -11.60 -19.32
CA ARG A 252 -10.17 -10.54 -19.52
C ARG A 252 -10.49 -9.76 -18.25
N ASP A 253 -10.66 -10.44 -17.13
CA ASP A 253 -11.22 -9.86 -15.89
C ASP A 253 -10.17 -9.09 -15.06
N GLY A 254 -8.91 -9.14 -15.51
CA GLY A 254 -7.77 -8.60 -14.77
C GLY A 254 -7.22 -9.60 -13.77
N VAL A 255 -6.00 -9.35 -13.31
CA VAL A 255 -5.31 -10.22 -12.36
C VAL A 255 -4.98 -9.40 -11.13
N GLU A 256 -5.42 -9.88 -9.96
CA GLU A 256 -4.98 -9.32 -8.68
C GLU A 256 -3.90 -10.22 -8.07
N ILE A 257 -2.71 -9.68 -7.87
CA ILE A 257 -1.62 -10.42 -7.21
C ILE A 257 -1.84 -10.33 -5.70
N THR A 258 -2.47 -11.36 -5.13
CA THR A 258 -2.63 -11.54 -3.67
C THR A 258 -1.58 -12.52 -3.11
N PRO A 259 -1.21 -12.44 -1.82
CA PRO A 259 -0.29 -13.41 -1.21
C PRO A 259 -0.71 -14.87 -1.42
N GLU A 260 -2.01 -15.17 -1.42
CA GLU A 260 -2.57 -16.50 -1.66
C GLU A 260 -2.29 -16.97 -3.10
N LEU A 261 -2.37 -16.07 -4.08
CA LEU A 261 -2.06 -16.37 -5.47
C LEU A 261 -0.55 -16.67 -5.65
N ILE A 262 0.31 -15.97 -4.91
CA ILE A 262 1.77 -16.23 -4.87
C ILE A 262 2.06 -17.61 -4.28
N GLN A 263 1.41 -17.94 -3.17
CA GLN A 263 1.55 -19.24 -2.52
C GLN A 263 1.08 -20.36 -3.44
N THR A 264 -0.07 -20.17 -4.10
CA THR A 264 -0.62 -21.12 -5.08
C THR A 264 0.36 -21.30 -6.24
N ALA A 265 0.89 -20.22 -6.81
CA ALA A 265 1.87 -20.28 -7.89
C ALA A 265 3.18 -20.98 -7.47
N SER A 266 3.60 -20.82 -6.22
CA SER A 266 4.78 -21.49 -5.65
C SER A 266 4.53 -22.99 -5.48
N ALA A 267 3.32 -23.39 -5.05
CA ALA A 267 2.91 -24.79 -4.99
C ALA A 267 2.90 -25.47 -6.36
N TYR A 268 2.59 -24.75 -7.45
CA TYR A 268 2.73 -25.28 -8.82
C TYR A 268 4.18 -25.59 -9.21
N GLN A 269 5.18 -24.96 -8.58
CA GLN A 269 6.60 -25.25 -8.81
C GLN A 269 7.10 -26.43 -7.96
N GLY A 270 6.41 -26.78 -6.89
CA GLY A 270 6.72 -27.90 -6.00
C GLY A 270 5.54 -28.85 -5.88
N VAL A 271 5.46 -29.87 -6.74
CA VAL A 271 4.49 -30.98 -6.65
C VAL A 271 4.39 -31.49 -5.18
N ALA A 272 3.25 -31.58 -4.48
CA ALA A 272 1.83 -31.36 -4.77
C ALA A 272 1.08 -30.87 -3.49
N PRO A 273 -0.14 -30.29 -3.61
CA PRO A 273 -1.06 -30.18 -2.48
C PRO A 273 -1.67 -31.55 -2.14
N ASP A 274 -1.62 -31.92 -0.85
CA ASP A 274 -2.36 -33.04 -0.29
C ASP A 274 -3.86 -32.78 -0.41
N GLY A 275 -4.50 -33.46 -1.36
CA GLY A 275 -5.95 -33.44 -1.54
C GLY A 275 -6.48 -34.87 -1.59
N SER A 276 -7.41 -35.19 -0.68
CA SER A 276 -8.17 -36.44 -0.72
C SER A 276 -9.09 -36.47 -1.94
N SER A 277 -9.03 -37.54 -2.75
CA SER A 277 -10.03 -37.80 -3.79
C SER A 277 -10.52 -39.25 -3.77
N ASP A 278 -11.82 -39.40 -4.01
CA ASP A 278 -12.64 -40.61 -4.18
C ASP A 278 -12.19 -41.51 -5.36
N PRO A 279 -12.76 -42.73 -5.57
CA PRO A 279 -11.99 -43.92 -5.95
C PRO A 279 -11.47 -43.96 -7.40
N ILE A 280 -10.21 -44.38 -7.49
CA ILE A 280 -9.40 -44.89 -8.61
C ILE A 280 -10.13 -44.99 -9.97
N ILE A 281 -10.01 -43.93 -10.77
CA ILE A 281 -10.10 -43.96 -12.24
C ILE A 281 -8.73 -44.40 -12.77
N SER A 282 -8.68 -45.19 -13.85
CA SER A 282 -7.38 -45.58 -14.45
C SER A 282 -6.62 -44.37 -15.01
N LEU A 283 -5.28 -44.40 -14.99
CA LEU A 283 -4.43 -43.28 -15.44
C LEU A 283 -4.73 -42.88 -16.91
N ALA A 284 -4.97 -43.87 -17.76
CA ALA A 284 -5.37 -43.65 -19.15
C ALA A 284 -6.70 -42.90 -19.31
N GLN A 285 -7.70 -43.21 -18.47
CA GLN A 285 -8.98 -42.50 -18.47
C GLN A 285 -8.82 -41.07 -17.95
N ALA A 286 -8.04 -40.87 -16.87
CA ALA A 286 -7.74 -39.54 -16.34
C ALA A 286 -7.05 -38.66 -17.40
N LEU A 287 -6.07 -39.21 -18.13
CA LEU A 287 -5.39 -38.50 -19.23
C LEU A 287 -6.34 -38.16 -20.38
N ALA A 288 -7.23 -39.08 -20.77
CA ALA A 288 -8.21 -38.83 -21.83
C ALA A 288 -9.18 -37.71 -21.46
N THR A 289 -9.71 -37.73 -20.23
CA THR A 289 -10.57 -36.66 -19.70
C THR A 289 -9.83 -35.33 -19.60
N ALA A 290 -8.56 -35.34 -19.16
CA ALA A 290 -7.75 -34.13 -19.10
C ALA A 290 -7.52 -33.52 -20.48
N LYS A 291 -7.25 -34.34 -21.50
CA LYS A 291 -7.12 -33.91 -22.91
C LYS A 291 -8.39 -33.20 -23.41
N GLU A 292 -9.55 -33.77 -23.15
CA GLU A 292 -10.85 -33.20 -23.53
C GLU A 292 -11.12 -31.86 -22.82
N LYS A 293 -11.01 -31.84 -21.48
CA LYS A 293 -11.23 -30.63 -20.67
C LYS A 293 -10.27 -29.50 -21.04
N VAL A 294 -8.98 -29.79 -21.22
CA VAL A 294 -7.99 -28.77 -21.61
C VAL A 294 -8.32 -28.20 -22.99
N HIS A 295 -8.77 -29.02 -23.94
CA HIS A 295 -9.21 -28.52 -25.24
C HIS A 295 -10.45 -27.62 -25.11
N GLU A 296 -11.45 -28.05 -24.36
CA GLU A 296 -12.67 -27.28 -24.08
C GLU A 296 -12.33 -25.91 -23.47
N TYR A 297 -11.49 -25.87 -22.43
CA TYR A 297 -11.13 -24.63 -21.73
C TYR A 297 -10.26 -23.70 -22.57
N PHE A 298 -9.39 -24.22 -23.46
CA PHE A 298 -8.72 -23.35 -24.43
C PHE A 298 -9.69 -22.77 -25.47
N CYS A 299 -10.68 -23.54 -25.90
CA CYS A 299 -11.73 -23.05 -26.81
C CYS A 299 -12.72 -22.09 -26.14
N ASP A 300 -12.89 -22.17 -24.82
CA ASP A 300 -13.65 -21.22 -24.00
C ASP A 300 -12.81 -19.99 -23.66
N SER A 301 -12.52 -19.18 -24.68
CA SER A 301 -11.82 -17.90 -24.52
C SER A 301 -10.49 -18.03 -23.73
N PHE A 302 -9.69 -19.06 -24.02
CA PHE A 302 -8.38 -19.28 -23.40
C PHE A 302 -8.41 -19.30 -21.85
N ASP A 303 -9.32 -20.08 -21.24
CA ASP A 303 -9.45 -20.22 -19.78
C ASP A 303 -8.26 -20.98 -19.16
N THR A 304 -7.14 -20.27 -19.08
CA THR A 304 -5.88 -20.77 -18.52
C THR A 304 -5.97 -21.15 -17.03
N PRO A 305 -6.75 -20.49 -16.16
CA PRO A 305 -6.93 -20.94 -14.79
C PRO A 305 -7.50 -22.35 -14.68
N LYS A 306 -8.56 -22.67 -15.44
CA LYS A 306 -9.12 -24.03 -15.44
C LYS A 306 -8.16 -25.05 -16.04
N VAL A 307 -7.41 -24.69 -17.09
CA VAL A 307 -6.36 -25.55 -17.66
C VAL A 307 -5.30 -25.89 -16.60
N MET A 308 -4.83 -24.89 -15.85
CA MET A 308 -3.88 -25.08 -14.75
C MET A 308 -4.44 -26.00 -13.66
N GLY A 309 -5.74 -25.90 -13.35
CA GLY A 309 -6.43 -26.80 -12.43
C GLY A 309 -6.44 -28.25 -12.90
N VAL A 310 -6.77 -28.50 -14.18
CA VAL A 310 -6.80 -29.85 -14.77
C VAL A 310 -5.41 -30.50 -14.76
N ILE A 311 -4.36 -29.73 -15.05
CA ILE A 311 -2.97 -30.22 -15.00
C ILE A 311 -2.62 -30.63 -13.56
N SER A 312 -2.98 -29.81 -12.57
CA SER A 312 -2.72 -30.11 -11.15
C SER A 312 -3.46 -31.38 -10.71
N GLU A 313 -4.75 -31.52 -11.07
CA GLU A 313 -5.56 -32.69 -10.75
C GLU A 313 -4.97 -33.97 -11.36
N LEU A 314 -4.47 -33.89 -12.60
CA LEU A 314 -3.84 -35.02 -13.27
C LEU A 314 -2.52 -35.43 -12.60
N ILE A 315 -1.70 -34.46 -12.18
CA ILE A 315 -0.46 -34.70 -11.43
C ILE A 315 -0.77 -35.34 -10.06
N THR A 316 -1.76 -34.83 -9.34
CA THR A 316 -2.21 -35.41 -8.06
C THR A 316 -2.71 -36.84 -8.25
N THR A 317 -3.51 -37.08 -9.29
CA THR A 317 -3.98 -38.42 -9.64
C THR A 317 -2.80 -39.37 -9.87
N PHE A 318 -1.80 -38.95 -10.66
CA PHE A 318 -0.59 -39.72 -10.91
C PHE A 318 0.18 -40.05 -9.60
N ASN A 319 0.36 -39.07 -8.71
CA ASN A 319 1.09 -39.25 -7.44
C ASN A 319 0.42 -40.27 -6.49
N ASN A 320 -0.89 -40.48 -6.64
CA ASN A 320 -1.67 -41.42 -5.82
C ASN A 320 -1.77 -42.84 -6.43
N VAL A 321 -1.25 -43.07 -7.63
CA VAL A 321 -1.22 -44.42 -8.24
C VAL A 321 -0.10 -45.26 -7.62
N ASP A 322 -0.38 -46.54 -7.35
CA ASP A 322 0.59 -47.51 -6.83
C ASP A 322 1.76 -47.73 -7.82
N GLN A 323 2.93 -48.18 -7.31
CA GLN A 323 4.19 -48.28 -8.06
C GLN A 323 4.19 -49.25 -9.27
N ASN A 324 3.06 -49.93 -9.52
CA ASN A 324 2.84 -50.86 -10.63
C ASN A 324 2.16 -50.21 -11.85
N ALA A 325 2.17 -48.87 -11.97
CA ALA A 325 1.62 -48.16 -13.12
C ALA A 325 2.32 -48.59 -14.44
N ASN A 326 1.55 -48.68 -15.53
CA ASN A 326 2.06 -49.04 -16.84
C ASN A 326 3.07 -47.98 -17.35
N PRO A 327 4.34 -48.33 -17.61
CA PRO A 327 5.37 -47.37 -18.01
C PRO A 327 5.02 -46.55 -19.25
N ASN A 328 4.28 -47.13 -20.20
CA ASN A 328 3.86 -46.43 -21.41
C ASN A 328 2.82 -45.34 -21.12
N GLU A 329 1.90 -45.59 -20.18
CA GLU A 329 0.89 -44.61 -19.76
C GLU A 329 1.53 -43.45 -18.99
N VAL A 330 2.53 -43.76 -18.15
CA VAL A 330 3.32 -42.75 -17.44
C VAL A 330 4.09 -41.87 -18.42
N GLN A 331 4.72 -42.46 -19.44
CA GLN A 331 5.45 -41.72 -20.47
C GLN A 331 4.52 -40.82 -21.30
N GLU A 332 3.36 -41.34 -21.74
CA GLU A 332 2.39 -40.57 -22.52
C GLU A 332 1.84 -39.38 -21.72
N LEU A 333 1.50 -39.60 -20.44
CA LEU A 333 1.06 -38.55 -19.53
C LEU A 333 2.14 -37.48 -19.37
N ALA A 334 3.38 -37.89 -19.08
CA ALA A 334 4.48 -36.96 -18.85
C ALA A 334 4.81 -36.12 -20.11
N GLN A 335 4.77 -36.74 -21.30
CA GLN A 335 4.93 -36.02 -22.57
C GLN A 335 3.79 -35.04 -22.82
N TRP A 336 2.54 -35.45 -22.57
CA TRP A 336 1.39 -34.59 -22.75
C TRP A 336 1.41 -33.39 -21.79
N VAL A 337 1.67 -33.61 -20.50
CA VAL A 337 1.82 -32.54 -19.51
C VAL A 337 2.95 -31.59 -19.93
N THR A 338 4.11 -32.14 -20.33
CA THR A 338 5.26 -31.33 -20.81
C THR A 338 4.86 -30.47 -22.01
N ARG A 339 4.10 -31.01 -22.97
CA ARG A 339 3.58 -30.24 -24.10
C ARG A 339 2.67 -29.10 -23.67
N ILE A 340 1.71 -29.34 -22.77
CA ILE A 340 0.79 -28.28 -22.33
C ILE A 340 1.52 -27.19 -21.56
N VAL A 341 2.42 -27.52 -20.63
CA VAL A 341 3.21 -26.49 -19.91
C VAL A 341 4.13 -25.71 -20.85
N THR A 342 4.56 -26.32 -21.96
CA THR A 342 5.33 -25.64 -23.01
C THR A 342 4.46 -24.68 -23.81
N ILE A 343 3.23 -25.06 -24.19
CA ILE A 343 2.23 -24.15 -24.81
C ILE A 343 1.96 -22.95 -23.90
N LEU A 344 1.85 -23.18 -22.59
CA LEU A 344 1.66 -22.14 -21.59
C LEU A 344 2.94 -21.30 -21.35
N GLY A 345 4.07 -21.67 -21.95
CA GLY A 345 5.35 -20.95 -21.87
C GLY A 345 6.12 -21.13 -20.56
N LEU A 346 5.87 -22.21 -19.81
CA LEU A 346 6.54 -22.49 -18.53
C LEU A 346 7.87 -23.26 -18.69
N ASN A 347 8.10 -23.87 -19.87
CA ASN A 347 9.25 -24.74 -20.16
C ASN A 347 10.32 -24.07 -21.03
N GLY A 348 10.68 -22.82 -20.73
CA GLY A 348 11.77 -22.11 -21.40
C GLY A 348 11.63 -22.06 -22.93
N LYS A 349 12.75 -22.17 -23.65
CA LYS A 349 12.81 -22.04 -25.12
C LYS A 349 12.47 -23.33 -25.87
N VAL A 350 11.96 -24.34 -25.17
CA VAL A 350 11.68 -25.65 -25.75
C VAL A 350 10.43 -25.57 -26.63
N SER A 351 10.45 -26.17 -27.82
CA SER A 351 9.26 -26.23 -28.68
C SER A 351 8.19 -27.16 -28.08
N PRO A 352 6.88 -26.81 -28.16
CA PRO A 352 5.78 -27.71 -27.80
C PRO A 352 5.77 -29.03 -28.58
N GLU A 353 6.49 -29.10 -29.71
CA GLU A 353 6.64 -30.29 -30.54
C GLU A 353 7.81 -31.19 -30.12
N SER A 354 8.58 -30.79 -29.10
CA SER A 354 9.69 -31.59 -28.59
C SER A 354 9.19 -32.82 -27.81
N CYS A 355 9.91 -33.94 -27.91
CA CYS A 355 9.60 -35.18 -27.21
C CYS A 355 10.24 -35.27 -25.80
N GLY A 356 10.80 -34.16 -25.29
CA GLY A 356 11.44 -34.11 -23.97
C GLY A 356 10.42 -34.24 -22.83
N ILE A 357 10.85 -34.77 -21.69
CA ILE A 357 10.04 -34.87 -20.47
C ILE A 357 10.72 -34.03 -19.38
N GLY A 358 9.95 -33.19 -18.69
CA GLY A 358 10.44 -32.39 -17.56
C GLY A 358 10.63 -30.90 -17.90
N TRP A 359 11.02 -30.15 -16.86
CA TRP A 359 11.15 -28.69 -16.90
C TRP A 359 12.62 -28.31 -16.96
N GLU A 360 13.01 -27.41 -17.87
CA GLU A 360 14.37 -26.87 -17.88
C GLU A 360 14.62 -26.00 -16.62
N GLY A 361 15.70 -26.21 -15.87
CA GLY A 361 16.13 -25.31 -14.78
C GLY A 361 15.61 -25.59 -13.36
N THR A 362 14.98 -26.74 -13.08
CA THR A 362 14.70 -27.24 -11.71
C THR A 362 15.60 -28.40 -11.29
N ASP A 363 16.52 -28.81 -12.15
CA ASP A 363 17.43 -29.92 -11.88
C ASP A 363 18.63 -29.48 -11.04
N ILE A 364 19.11 -30.41 -10.21
CA ILE A 364 20.43 -30.33 -9.59
C ILE A 364 21.46 -30.07 -10.70
N PRO A 365 22.41 -29.14 -10.52
CA PRO A 365 23.46 -28.91 -11.51
C PRO A 365 24.10 -30.24 -11.92
N GLU A 366 24.13 -30.53 -13.22
CA GLU A 366 24.67 -31.80 -13.75
C GLU A 366 26.07 -32.13 -13.20
N PRO A 367 27.00 -31.17 -13.06
CA PRO A 367 28.32 -31.43 -12.46
C PRO A 367 28.28 -31.83 -10.97
N ALA A 368 27.19 -31.51 -10.25
CA ALA A 368 27.01 -31.76 -8.82
C ALA A 368 26.40 -33.14 -8.53
N LYS A 369 25.57 -33.69 -9.44
CA LYS A 369 24.86 -34.98 -9.25
C LYS A 369 25.81 -36.13 -8.86
N GLN A 370 26.98 -36.20 -9.48
CA GLN A 370 27.99 -37.24 -9.23
C GLN A 370 28.57 -37.24 -7.80
N PHE A 371 28.47 -36.12 -7.07
CA PHE A 371 28.94 -36.00 -5.69
C PHE A 371 27.77 -36.05 -4.70
N LEU A 372 26.64 -35.41 -5.06
CA LEU A 372 25.49 -35.26 -4.17
C LEU A 372 24.73 -36.57 -3.92
N TYR A 373 24.49 -37.40 -4.94
CA TYR A 373 23.78 -38.66 -4.72
C TYR A 373 24.58 -39.66 -3.87
N PRO A 374 25.89 -39.88 -4.12
CA PRO A 374 26.71 -40.69 -3.22
C PRO A 374 26.78 -40.13 -1.79
N LEU A 375 26.89 -38.79 -1.65
CA LEU A 375 26.89 -38.12 -0.34
C LEU A 375 25.58 -38.34 0.43
N SER A 376 24.44 -38.20 -0.25
CA SER A 376 23.12 -38.45 0.34
C SER A 376 22.98 -39.89 0.80
N ALA A 377 23.39 -40.85 -0.04
CA ALA A 377 23.35 -42.28 0.30
C ALA A 377 24.23 -42.63 1.51
N MET A 378 25.44 -42.07 1.56
CA MET A 378 26.36 -42.24 2.69
C MET A 378 25.76 -41.70 4.00
N ARG A 379 25.14 -40.52 3.96
CA ARG A 379 24.46 -39.91 5.11
C ARG A 379 23.27 -40.74 5.58
N ASP A 380 22.46 -41.25 4.65
CA ASP A 380 21.29 -42.06 4.99
C ASP A 380 21.70 -43.39 5.63
N ALA A 381 22.70 -44.08 5.05
CA ALA A 381 23.27 -45.30 5.63
C ALA A 381 23.84 -45.06 7.05
N LEU A 382 24.53 -43.93 7.28
CA LEU A 382 25.05 -43.56 8.59
C LEU A 382 23.92 -43.30 9.60
N ARG A 383 22.85 -42.61 9.16
CA ARG A 383 21.70 -42.29 10.01
C ARG A 383 20.89 -43.54 10.37
N GLU A 384 20.70 -44.47 9.46
CA GLU A 384 20.05 -45.76 9.71
C GLU A 384 20.87 -46.63 10.67
N ALA A 385 22.19 -46.71 10.46
CA ALA A 385 23.09 -47.42 11.37
C ALA A 385 23.05 -46.86 12.80
N THR A 386 22.92 -45.54 12.94
CA THR A 386 22.88 -44.86 14.25
C THR A 386 21.52 -44.96 14.95
N LYS A 387 20.42 -45.06 14.20
CA LYS A 387 19.06 -45.19 14.76
C LYS A 387 18.73 -46.62 15.21
N SER A 388 19.35 -47.62 14.59
CA SER A 388 19.04 -49.04 14.81
C SER A 388 19.79 -49.66 16.00
N GLN A 389 20.94 -49.11 16.42
CA GLN A 389 21.74 -49.59 17.57
C GLN A 389 22.45 -48.44 18.30
N GLY A 390 22.57 -48.55 19.63
CA GLY A 390 23.01 -47.45 20.51
C GLY A 390 24.48 -46.99 20.35
N GLU A 391 25.35 -47.80 19.74
CA GLU A 391 26.76 -47.46 19.45
C GLU A 391 27.18 -48.04 18.09
N VAL A 392 27.67 -47.19 17.17
CA VAL A 392 28.13 -47.58 15.83
C VAL A 392 29.59 -48.03 15.90
N THR A 393 29.90 -49.24 15.40
CA THR A 393 31.27 -49.79 15.46
C THR A 393 32.18 -49.23 14.36
N HIS A 394 33.49 -49.16 14.62
CA HIS A 394 34.50 -48.74 13.63
C HIS A 394 34.45 -49.57 12.32
N GLN A 395 34.05 -50.84 12.40
CA GLN A 395 33.94 -51.71 11.23
C GLN A 395 32.75 -51.33 10.33
N GLN A 396 31.65 -50.83 10.90
CA GLN A 396 30.49 -50.33 10.16
C GLN A 396 30.79 -48.98 9.49
N LEU A 397 31.46 -48.07 10.20
CA LEU A 397 31.91 -46.79 9.61
C LEU A 397 32.84 -47.01 8.41
N LYS A 398 33.74 -48.00 8.51
CA LYS A 398 34.63 -48.40 7.41
C LYS A 398 33.87 -49.00 6.21
N ALA A 399 32.77 -49.72 6.45
CA ALA A 399 31.94 -50.27 5.37
C ALA A 399 31.20 -49.16 4.61
N ILE A 400 30.54 -48.25 5.33
CA ILE A 400 29.77 -47.12 4.76
C ILE A 400 30.67 -46.18 3.93
N THR A 401 31.88 -45.91 4.43
CA THR A 401 32.87 -45.05 3.73
C THR A 401 33.54 -45.72 2.55
N ALA A 402 33.66 -47.05 2.54
CA ALA A 402 34.27 -47.81 1.44
C ALA A 402 33.30 -48.08 0.28
N GLU A 403 31.99 -48.14 0.54
CA GLU A 403 30.97 -48.32 -0.50
C GLU A 403 30.74 -47.08 -1.37
N THR A 404 31.18 -45.90 -0.90
CA THR A 404 30.91 -44.63 -1.57
C THR A 404 32.17 -44.07 -2.24
N ILE A 405 32.48 -44.54 -3.45
CA ILE A 405 33.66 -44.10 -4.23
C ILE A 405 33.23 -43.08 -5.29
N VAL A 406 33.94 -41.96 -5.39
CA VAL A 406 33.74 -40.94 -6.44
C VAL A 406 35.02 -40.76 -7.25
N ASP A 407 34.91 -40.57 -8.57
CA ASP A 407 36.07 -40.37 -9.45
C ASP A 407 36.57 -38.91 -9.38
N GLU A 408 37.69 -38.69 -8.69
CA GLU A 408 38.30 -37.37 -8.52
C GLU A 408 38.74 -36.72 -9.84
N ARG A 409 38.87 -37.49 -10.93
CA ARG A 409 39.26 -36.96 -12.25
C ARG A 409 38.15 -36.17 -12.94
N LEU A 410 36.92 -36.25 -12.45
CA LEU A 410 35.73 -35.58 -13.01
C LEU A 410 35.40 -34.24 -12.30
N VAL A 411 36.28 -33.75 -11.43
CA VAL A 411 36.12 -32.46 -10.75
C VAL A 411 36.38 -31.31 -11.73
N SER A 412 35.34 -30.55 -12.04
CA SER A 412 35.41 -29.30 -12.81
C SER A 412 35.36 -28.09 -11.89
N GLN A 413 35.58 -26.89 -12.44
CA GLN A 413 35.42 -25.64 -11.67
C GLN A 413 34.02 -25.50 -11.08
N ALA A 414 32.99 -25.96 -11.80
CA ALA A 414 31.60 -25.90 -11.37
C ALA A 414 31.23 -26.96 -10.31
N SER A 415 31.93 -28.10 -10.25
CA SER A 415 31.64 -29.18 -9.28
C SER A 415 32.48 -29.15 -8.00
N ARG A 416 33.50 -28.29 -7.95
CA ARG A 416 34.45 -28.17 -6.84
C ARG A 416 33.81 -27.93 -5.46
N PRO A 417 32.78 -27.07 -5.30
CA PRO A 417 32.14 -26.87 -3.99
C PRO A 417 31.48 -28.15 -3.44
N TYR A 418 30.79 -28.90 -4.30
CA TYR A 418 30.11 -30.14 -3.94
C TYR A 418 31.10 -31.26 -3.61
N PHE A 419 32.18 -31.37 -4.38
CA PHE A 419 33.27 -32.30 -4.09
C PHE A 419 33.93 -32.02 -2.74
N GLN A 420 34.10 -30.74 -2.39
CA GLN A 420 34.71 -30.35 -1.12
C GLN A 420 33.85 -30.77 0.08
N VAL A 421 32.53 -30.55 0.02
CA VAL A 421 31.59 -31.03 1.05
C VAL A 421 31.60 -32.56 1.14
N PHE A 422 31.59 -33.26 0.00
CA PHE A 422 31.69 -34.73 -0.02
C PHE A 422 32.96 -35.22 0.69
N ARG A 423 34.13 -34.67 0.33
CA ARG A 423 35.42 -35.05 0.91
C ARG A 423 35.49 -34.73 2.40
N ASP A 424 35.04 -33.54 2.81
CA ASP A 424 35.12 -33.09 4.19
C ASP A 424 34.18 -33.91 5.09
N PHE A 425 33.00 -34.29 4.60
CA PHE A 425 32.10 -35.21 5.30
C PHE A 425 32.69 -36.61 5.40
N HIS A 426 33.18 -37.17 4.28
CA HIS A 426 33.84 -38.48 4.23
C HIS A 426 35.04 -38.56 5.19
N ALA A 427 35.86 -37.52 5.28
CA ALA A 427 36.99 -37.44 6.18
C ALA A 427 36.59 -37.42 7.67
N ARG A 428 35.50 -36.73 8.03
CA ARG A 428 35.01 -36.65 9.43
C ARG A 428 34.48 -37.99 9.96
N ILE A 429 34.00 -38.86 9.07
CA ILE A 429 33.43 -40.17 9.45
C ILE A 429 34.39 -41.34 9.18
N SER A 430 35.48 -41.10 8.46
CA SER A 430 36.48 -42.12 8.14
C SER A 430 37.30 -42.48 9.38
N PRO A 431 37.41 -43.78 9.74
CA PRO A 431 38.21 -44.21 10.88
C PRO A 431 39.70 -44.00 10.60
N SER A 432 40.21 -42.85 11.02
CA SER A 432 41.63 -42.49 11.01
C SER A 432 42.18 -42.69 12.43
N ASN A 433 43.46 -43.08 12.58
CA ASN A 433 44.12 -43.46 13.85
C ASN A 433 44.26 -42.32 14.91
N SER A 434 43.35 -41.36 14.99
CA SER A 434 43.35 -40.27 15.99
C SER A 434 42.19 -40.43 16.97
N GLU A 435 42.41 -40.00 18.22
CA GLU A 435 41.45 -39.96 19.34
C GLU A 435 40.18 -39.13 19.06
N ASP A 436 40.06 -38.50 17.89
CA ASP A 436 38.99 -37.59 17.47
C ASP A 436 37.87 -38.23 16.62
N THR A 437 37.85 -39.56 16.43
CA THR A 437 36.74 -40.19 15.66
C THR A 437 35.47 -40.19 16.53
N PRO A 438 34.36 -39.55 16.10
CA PRO A 438 33.13 -39.47 16.90
C PRO A 438 32.55 -40.87 17.12
N THR A 439 32.57 -41.32 18.37
CA THR A 439 32.08 -42.65 18.79
C THR A 439 30.66 -42.57 19.36
N SER A 440 30.14 -41.37 19.62
CA SER A 440 28.80 -41.21 20.16
C SER A 440 27.75 -41.06 19.05
N SER A 441 26.64 -41.77 19.21
CA SER A 441 25.47 -41.68 18.31
C SER A 441 24.92 -40.25 18.19
N LYS A 442 25.12 -39.42 19.22
CA LYS A 442 24.71 -38.01 19.23
C LYS A 442 25.59 -37.14 18.31
N GLU A 443 26.89 -37.36 18.30
CA GLU A 443 27.82 -36.63 17.42
C GLU A 443 27.64 -37.02 15.96
N LEU A 444 27.43 -38.30 15.67
CA LEU A 444 27.18 -38.79 14.31
C LEU A 444 25.88 -38.22 13.73
N LEU A 445 24.79 -38.17 14.52
CA LEU A 445 23.54 -37.53 14.09
C LEU A 445 23.71 -36.02 13.87
N SER A 446 24.46 -35.34 14.74
CA SER A 446 24.81 -33.92 14.58
C SER A 446 25.57 -33.65 13.29
N LEU A 447 26.48 -34.55 12.87
CA LEU A 447 27.18 -34.42 11.59
C LEU A 447 26.22 -34.58 10.41
N CYS A 448 25.29 -35.54 10.46
CA CYS A 448 24.25 -35.72 9.44
C CYS A 448 23.31 -34.50 9.33
N ASP A 449 22.94 -33.90 10.47
CA ASP A 449 22.10 -32.71 10.51
C ASP A 449 22.85 -31.48 9.98
N ARG A 450 24.13 -31.30 10.35
CA ARG A 450 24.99 -30.23 9.81
C ARG A 450 25.17 -30.33 8.29
N LEU A 451 25.34 -31.54 7.76
CA LEU A 451 25.46 -31.76 6.33
C LEU A 451 24.19 -31.31 5.59
N ARG A 452 23.01 -31.67 6.12
CA ARG A 452 21.69 -31.33 5.55
C ARG A 452 21.36 -29.85 5.70
N ASP A 453 21.42 -29.33 6.92
CA ASP A 453 20.83 -28.03 7.30
C ASP A 453 21.76 -26.84 7.04
N VAL A 454 23.05 -27.10 6.82
CA VAL A 454 24.07 -26.05 6.63
C VAL A 454 24.88 -26.30 5.36
N GLU A 455 25.67 -27.36 5.29
CA GLU A 455 26.70 -27.50 4.25
C GLU A 455 26.10 -27.67 2.85
N LEU A 456 25.07 -28.51 2.70
CA LEU A 456 24.36 -28.66 1.42
C LEU A 456 23.40 -27.49 1.16
N PHE A 457 22.73 -27.00 2.21
CA PHE A 457 21.78 -25.89 2.08
C PHE A 457 22.46 -24.61 1.59
N ASP A 458 23.66 -24.29 2.09
CA ASP A 458 24.45 -23.13 1.67
C ASP A 458 24.98 -23.28 0.23
N LEU A 459 25.06 -24.51 -0.29
CA LEU A 459 25.35 -24.80 -1.70
C LEU A 459 24.09 -24.85 -2.58
N GLY A 460 22.94 -24.45 -2.04
CA GLY A 460 21.65 -24.44 -2.75
C GLY A 460 21.03 -25.83 -2.92
N ILE A 461 21.38 -26.81 -2.07
CA ILE A 461 20.85 -28.18 -2.10
C ILE A 461 20.11 -28.52 -0.81
N TYR A 462 18.87 -28.93 -0.93
CA TYR A 462 18.01 -29.39 0.14
C TYR A 462 17.90 -30.92 0.12
N LEU A 463 18.11 -31.57 1.27
CA LEU A 463 17.82 -33.00 1.45
C LEU A 463 16.53 -33.16 2.24
N GLU A 464 15.51 -33.73 1.59
CA GLU A 464 14.20 -33.99 2.18
C GLU A 464 14.16 -35.44 2.70
N ASP A 465 14.08 -35.59 4.02
CA ASP A 465 13.96 -36.91 4.67
C ASP A 465 12.59 -37.53 4.40
N ARG A 466 12.57 -38.80 3.96
CA ARG A 466 11.34 -39.55 3.72
C ARG A 466 11.28 -40.79 4.59
N GLU A 467 10.10 -41.12 5.11
CA GLU A 467 9.93 -42.35 5.89
C GLU A 467 10.15 -43.60 5.02
N ASN A 468 11.07 -44.47 5.44
CA ASN A 468 11.43 -45.73 4.78
C ASN A 468 11.83 -45.60 3.29
N LYS A 469 12.31 -44.42 2.86
CA LYS A 469 12.78 -44.14 1.51
C LYS A 469 14.06 -43.29 1.56
N PRO A 470 14.95 -43.38 0.55
CA PRO A 470 16.11 -42.50 0.45
C PRO A 470 15.71 -41.03 0.49
N ALA A 471 16.58 -40.18 1.05
CA ALA A 471 16.37 -38.74 1.06
C ALA A 471 16.28 -38.20 -0.38
N LEU A 472 15.33 -37.30 -0.61
CA LEU A 472 15.14 -36.68 -1.91
C LEU A 472 16.06 -35.45 -2.00
N VAL A 473 16.96 -35.47 -2.98
CA VAL A 473 17.88 -34.34 -3.25
C VAL A 473 17.19 -33.34 -4.18
N ARG A 474 17.04 -32.10 -3.72
CA ARG A 474 16.36 -31.02 -4.47
C ARG A 474 17.16 -29.72 -4.38
N PRO A 475 17.02 -28.79 -5.32
CA PRO A 475 17.53 -27.44 -5.13
C PRO A 475 16.79 -26.74 -3.96
N VAL A 476 17.49 -25.89 -3.22
CA VAL A 476 16.88 -25.03 -2.18
C VAL A 476 15.93 -24.05 -2.85
N THR A 477 14.68 -24.04 -2.39
CA THR A 477 13.65 -23.11 -2.85
C THR A 477 13.61 -21.88 -1.95
N ARG A 478 12.95 -20.81 -2.44
CA ARG A 478 12.77 -19.58 -1.67
C ARG A 478 11.99 -19.81 -0.37
N ASP A 479 10.96 -20.66 -0.39
CA ASP A 479 10.17 -20.99 0.80
C ASP A 479 11.03 -21.59 1.92
N LEU A 480 12.03 -22.40 1.54
CA LEU A 480 13.00 -22.97 2.49
C LEU A 480 13.95 -21.90 3.04
N LEU A 481 14.39 -20.95 2.20
CA LEU A 481 15.21 -19.81 2.64
C LEU A 481 14.44 -18.91 3.61
N GLN A 482 13.20 -18.55 3.28
CA GLN A 482 12.32 -17.77 4.16
C GLN A 482 12.04 -18.49 5.48
N SER A 483 11.78 -19.80 5.43
CA SER A 483 11.60 -20.62 6.64
C SER A 483 12.84 -20.60 7.54
N ARG A 484 14.05 -20.65 6.95
CA ARG A 484 15.33 -20.55 7.68
C ARG A 484 15.51 -19.16 8.30
N GLU A 485 15.23 -18.10 7.56
CA GLU A 485 15.31 -16.71 8.03
C GLU A 485 14.31 -16.43 9.16
N GLU A 486 13.08 -16.90 9.02
CA GLU A 486 12.03 -16.77 10.04
C GLU A 486 12.42 -17.53 11.32
N HIS A 487 12.95 -18.75 11.17
CA HIS A 487 13.47 -19.51 12.30
C HIS A 487 14.65 -18.79 12.97
N ALA A 488 15.59 -18.23 12.18
CA ALA A 488 16.71 -17.46 12.72
C ALA A 488 16.23 -16.19 13.46
N ARG A 489 15.23 -15.48 12.91
CA ARG A 489 14.61 -14.30 13.53
C ARG A 489 13.90 -14.65 14.83
N LYS A 490 13.15 -15.76 14.87
CA LYS A 490 12.51 -16.27 16.11
C LYS A 490 13.56 -16.61 17.18
N MET A 491 14.67 -17.23 16.78
CA MET A 491 15.76 -17.55 17.70
C MET A 491 16.46 -16.28 18.24
N LEU A 492 16.69 -15.28 17.39
CA LEU A 492 17.26 -14.00 17.79
C LEU A 492 16.35 -13.25 18.78
N LEU A 493 15.04 -13.18 18.50
CA LEU A 493 14.05 -12.56 19.40
C LEU A 493 14.04 -13.26 20.76
N LYS A 494 14.04 -14.60 20.78
CA LYS A 494 14.10 -15.39 22.02
C LYS A 494 15.39 -15.13 22.81
N GLN A 495 16.51 -14.92 22.12
CA GLN A 495 17.79 -14.61 22.76
C GLN A 495 17.81 -13.18 23.34
N GLN A 496 17.33 -12.19 22.58
CA GLN A 496 17.18 -10.81 23.06
C GLN A 496 16.24 -10.71 24.27
N GLU A 497 15.17 -11.49 24.28
CA GLU A 497 14.24 -11.54 25.41
C GLU A 497 14.89 -12.16 26.65
N LYS A 498 15.69 -13.23 26.48
CA LYS A 498 16.49 -13.81 27.56
C LYS A 498 17.50 -12.81 28.13
N GLU A 499 18.22 -12.10 27.28
CA GLU A 499 19.20 -11.07 27.69
C GLU A 499 18.52 -9.89 28.42
N LYS A 500 17.35 -9.46 27.96
CA LYS A 500 16.54 -8.42 28.62
C LYS A 500 16.09 -8.87 30.01
N GLN A 501 15.65 -10.11 30.17
CA GLN A 501 15.26 -10.68 31.48
C GLN A 501 16.45 -10.77 32.44
N GLU A 502 17.63 -11.19 31.97
CA GLU A 502 18.85 -11.22 32.78
C GLU A 502 19.30 -9.82 33.21
N LYS A 503 19.16 -8.81 32.34
CA LYS A 503 19.47 -7.41 32.66
C LYS A 503 18.50 -6.83 33.70
N LEU A 504 17.19 -7.05 33.54
CA LEU A 504 16.16 -6.66 34.51
C LEU A 504 16.37 -7.33 35.88
N ALA A 505 16.81 -8.59 35.90
CA ALA A 505 17.13 -9.31 37.13
C ALA A 505 18.34 -8.70 37.86
N LYS A 506 19.39 -8.29 37.12
CA LYS A 506 20.55 -7.58 37.68
C LYS A 506 20.17 -6.20 38.24
N GLU A 507 19.38 -5.42 37.50
CA GLU A 507 18.93 -4.09 37.96
C GLU A 507 18.04 -4.18 39.21
N ARG A 508 17.19 -5.21 39.32
CA ARG A 508 16.42 -5.48 40.55
C ARG A 508 17.32 -5.82 41.74
N LEU A 509 18.40 -6.58 41.52
CA LEU A 509 19.37 -6.92 42.55
C LEU A 509 20.16 -5.69 43.04
N GLU A 510 20.48 -4.76 42.13
CA GLU A 510 21.16 -3.50 42.46
C GLU A 510 20.26 -2.52 43.20
N LYS A 511 18.99 -2.38 42.78
CA LYS A 511 17.99 -1.55 43.48
C LYS A 511 17.66 -2.07 44.87
N GLY A 512 17.82 -3.37 45.12
CA GLY A 512 17.71 -3.98 46.44
C GLY A 512 18.86 -3.68 47.41
N ARG A 513 19.93 -2.98 46.99
CA ARG A 513 21.08 -2.60 47.85
C ARG A 513 20.98 -1.20 48.47
N LEU A 514 19.94 -0.40 48.17
CA LEU A 514 19.73 0.86 48.89
C LEU A 514 19.21 0.58 50.30
N SER A 515 19.95 1.07 51.30
CA SER A 515 19.49 1.05 52.69
C SER A 515 18.20 1.86 52.82
N HIS A 516 17.25 1.39 53.62
CA HIS A 516 16.01 2.12 53.90
C HIS A 516 16.26 3.53 54.46
N LEU A 517 17.41 3.76 55.11
CA LEU A 517 17.85 5.06 55.64
C LEU A 517 18.30 6.06 54.55
N ASP A 518 18.64 5.58 53.35
CA ASP A 518 19.16 6.40 52.25
C ASP A 518 18.12 6.65 51.15
N MET A 519 16.98 5.95 51.22
CA MET A 519 15.93 5.94 50.20
C MET A 519 15.28 7.32 49.97
N PHE A 520 15.25 8.19 50.99
CA PHE A 520 14.67 9.54 50.91
C PHE A 520 15.69 10.68 50.88
N ARG A 521 16.99 10.37 50.76
CA ARG A 521 18.05 11.39 50.65
C ARG A 521 18.20 11.89 49.21
N THR A 522 17.11 12.42 48.66
CA THR A 522 17.06 13.06 47.34
C THR A 522 17.27 14.58 47.48
N SER A 523 17.55 15.27 46.37
CA SER A 523 17.76 16.73 46.33
C SER A 523 16.54 17.57 46.72
N GLU A 524 15.39 16.93 46.97
CA GLU A 524 14.10 17.55 47.27
C GLU A 524 13.96 17.89 48.76
N PHE A 525 14.74 17.25 49.63
CA PHE A 525 14.65 17.38 51.08
C PHE A 525 15.97 17.90 51.68
N SER A 526 15.86 18.65 52.78
CA SER A 526 17.00 19.34 53.40
C SER A 526 17.36 18.84 54.81
N ALA A 527 16.52 18.00 55.42
CA ALA A 527 16.80 17.36 56.72
C ALA A 527 16.00 16.05 56.87
N TRP A 528 16.52 15.11 57.67
CA TRP A 528 15.93 13.79 57.93
C TRP A 528 16.06 13.41 59.41
N ASP A 529 15.18 12.54 59.91
CA ASP A 529 15.26 11.97 61.26
C ASP A 529 16.13 10.70 61.32
N GLU A 530 16.21 10.07 62.50
CA GLU A 530 17.03 8.88 62.77
C GLU A 530 16.58 7.64 61.97
N ASP A 531 15.32 7.63 61.50
CA ASP A 531 14.73 6.55 60.69
C ASP A 531 14.81 6.82 59.17
N GLY A 532 15.46 7.93 58.77
CA GLY A 532 15.68 8.28 57.36
C GLY A 532 14.51 8.98 56.67
N MET A 533 13.51 9.44 57.43
CA MET A 533 12.33 10.13 56.90
C MET A 533 12.58 11.64 56.77
N PRO A 534 12.20 12.27 55.65
CA PRO A 534 12.43 13.68 55.42
C PRO A 534 11.59 14.56 56.36
N THR A 535 12.25 15.51 57.02
CA THR A 535 11.63 16.41 58.01
C THR A 535 11.51 17.86 57.50
N LYS A 536 12.17 18.19 56.38
CA LYS A 536 12.10 19.51 55.73
C LYS A 536 12.25 19.40 54.22
N ASP A 537 11.39 20.11 53.51
CA ASP A 537 11.54 20.32 52.06
C ASP A 537 12.63 21.35 51.78
N ALA A 538 13.30 21.25 50.63
CA ALA A 538 14.36 22.19 50.23
C ALA A 538 13.84 23.60 49.88
N SER A 539 12.52 23.77 49.68
CA SER A 539 11.92 24.98 49.09
C SER A 539 11.11 25.89 50.04
N SER A 540 11.05 25.64 51.36
CA SER A 540 10.38 26.57 52.29
C SER A 540 10.85 26.52 53.75
N PRO A 541 11.00 27.66 54.45
CA PRO A 541 11.42 27.72 55.85
C PRO A 541 10.22 27.93 56.81
N ALA A 542 9.37 26.92 57.01
CA ALA A 542 8.43 26.88 58.15
C ALA A 542 8.02 25.43 58.49
N PRO A 543 7.85 25.08 59.78
CA PRO A 543 7.61 23.69 60.20
C PRO A 543 6.12 23.33 60.11
N ASN A 544 5.76 22.34 59.29
CA ASN A 544 4.43 21.75 59.32
C ASN A 544 4.37 20.63 60.37
N ILE A 545 3.67 20.94 61.46
CA ILE A 545 3.13 19.97 62.42
C ILE A 545 1.93 19.31 61.75
N TRP A 546 1.96 17.99 61.55
CA TRP A 546 0.87 17.03 61.80
C TRP A 546 1.39 15.61 61.49
N LEU A 547 1.78 14.89 62.54
CA LEU A 547 1.84 13.43 62.54
C LEU A 547 1.45 12.93 63.94
N VAL A 548 1.13 11.63 64.03
CA VAL A 548 0.79 10.77 65.18
C VAL A 548 -0.73 10.59 65.31
N VAL A 549 -1.29 9.37 65.12
CA VAL A 549 -1.23 8.15 65.96
C VAL A 549 -1.42 6.89 65.07
N TYR A 550 -0.43 6.00 64.86
CA TYR A 550 -0.07 4.74 65.59
C TYR A 550 -1.25 3.82 66.03
N THR A 551 -1.56 2.74 65.31
CA THR A 551 -1.14 1.32 65.51
C THR A 551 -2.13 0.38 66.24
N THR A 552 -2.29 -0.79 65.61
CA THR A 552 -2.42 -2.18 66.15
C THR A 552 -3.68 -2.72 66.84
N THR A 553 -4.03 -3.92 66.35
CA THR A 553 -4.39 -5.20 67.04
C THR A 553 -5.86 -5.58 67.34
N VAL A 554 -6.20 -6.79 66.83
CA VAL A 554 -6.79 -7.97 67.54
C VAL A 554 -8.31 -8.20 67.51
N VAL A 555 -8.69 -9.23 66.72
CA VAL A 555 -9.46 -10.45 67.08
C VAL A 555 -11.00 -10.42 67.24
N ASP A 556 -11.61 -11.38 66.51
CA ASP A 556 -12.81 -12.21 66.76
C ASP A 556 -14.25 -11.81 66.36
N LEU A 557 -14.95 -12.91 65.99
CA LEU A 557 -16.39 -13.21 65.83
C LEU A 557 -16.96 -13.08 64.40
N VAL A 558 -17.07 -14.13 63.56
CA VAL A 558 -17.86 -15.40 63.64
C VAL A 558 -19.36 -15.22 63.30
N HIS A 559 -19.83 -16.01 62.31
CA HIS A 559 -21.22 -16.42 61.98
C HIS A 559 -22.06 -15.41 61.15
N TYR A 560 -22.83 -15.76 60.10
CA TYR A 560 -23.62 -16.97 59.74
C TYR A 560 -24.03 -16.87 58.23
N SER A 561 -23.91 -17.92 57.39
CA SER A 561 -24.96 -18.70 56.68
C SER A 561 -26.34 -18.02 56.50
N GLN A 562 -27.21 -18.23 55.50
CA GLN A 562 -27.40 -19.17 54.37
C GLN A 562 -28.69 -18.70 53.63
N GLU A 563 -28.84 -19.08 52.35
CA GLU A 563 -30.10 -19.51 51.67
C GLU A 563 -31.32 -18.57 51.41
N LEU A 564 -31.59 -18.36 50.08
CA LEU A 564 -32.84 -18.59 49.28
C LEU A 564 -34.20 -17.94 49.70
N PRO A 565 -35.30 -17.91 48.87
CA PRO A 565 -35.53 -18.33 47.47
C PRO A 565 -36.36 -17.36 46.55
N THR A 566 -36.40 -17.76 45.27
CA THR A 566 -37.27 -17.45 44.11
C THR A 566 -38.80 -17.33 44.31
N THR A 567 -39.51 -16.59 43.42
CA THR A 567 -40.37 -17.14 42.32
C THR A 567 -41.29 -16.10 41.60
N PHE A 568 -41.67 -16.46 40.35
CA PHE A 568 -42.72 -15.95 39.41
C PHE A 568 -42.36 -14.75 38.51
N ALA A 569 -42.42 -14.80 37.16
CA ALA A 569 -42.90 -15.80 36.20
C ALA A 569 -42.37 -15.58 34.75
N PHE A 570 -42.16 -16.72 34.07
CA PHE A 570 -42.26 -17.10 32.63
C PHE A 570 -42.95 -16.13 31.62
N LEU A 571 -42.78 -16.15 30.28
CA LEU A 571 -41.87 -16.76 29.26
C LEU A 571 -42.53 -16.49 27.86
N ILE A 572 -41.73 -16.47 26.77
CA ILE A 572 -42.07 -16.81 25.34
C ILE A 572 -42.76 -15.73 24.46
N SER A 573 -42.07 -15.08 23.50
CA SER A 573 -41.64 -15.47 22.11
C SER A 573 -42.63 -14.96 21.03
N ARG A 574 -42.27 -14.00 20.16
CA ARG A 574 -41.48 -14.05 18.89
C ARG A 574 -42.32 -14.26 17.61
N LEU A 575 -42.17 -13.29 16.68
CA LEU A 575 -42.17 -13.36 15.19
C LEU A 575 -43.48 -13.35 14.33
N ILE A 576 -43.44 -12.44 13.33
CA ILE A 576 -43.76 -12.59 11.88
C ILE A 576 -45.13 -12.13 11.30
N ILE A 577 -45.03 -11.12 10.41
CA ILE A 577 -45.73 -10.83 9.13
C ILE A 577 -47.23 -10.49 9.15
N VAL A 578 -47.60 -9.31 8.61
CA VAL A 578 -48.55 -9.13 7.47
C VAL A 578 -48.43 -7.69 6.89
N ARG A 579 -48.58 -7.65 5.57
CA ARG A 579 -48.32 -6.60 4.59
C ARG A 579 -49.60 -5.76 4.29
N MET A 580 -49.39 -4.54 3.78
CA MET A 580 -50.18 -3.81 2.75
C MET A 580 -51.30 -2.80 3.10
N ARG A 581 -51.07 -1.59 2.53
CA ARG A 581 -52.00 -0.59 1.91
C ARG A 581 -52.87 0.21 2.91
N THR A 582 -52.93 1.55 2.83
CA THR A 582 -53.42 2.32 1.68
C THR A 582 -52.96 3.80 1.76
N ARG A 583 -52.92 4.45 0.60
CA ARG A 583 -52.35 5.76 0.25
C ARG A 583 -53.51 6.76 0.00
N TRP A 584 -53.23 8.07 0.01
CA TRP A 584 -54.07 9.23 -0.43
C TRP A 584 -55.05 9.77 0.65
N ILE A 585 -55.09 11.07 1.01
CA ILE A 585 -55.56 12.22 0.19
C ILE A 585 -55.23 13.58 0.86
N PHE A 586 -54.64 14.48 0.05
CA PHE A 586 -54.81 15.94 -0.07
C PHE A 586 -54.22 16.98 0.91
N THR A 587 -53.22 17.65 0.35
CA THR A 587 -52.85 19.07 0.40
C THR A 587 -54.02 20.04 0.13
N VAL A 588 -54.09 21.15 0.88
CA VAL A 588 -54.13 22.58 0.42
C VAL A 588 -54.93 23.49 1.38
N ALA A 589 -54.25 24.59 1.76
CA ALA A 589 -54.74 25.90 2.25
C ALA A 589 -55.17 26.02 3.72
N LEU A 590 -54.85 27.06 4.48
CA LEU A 590 -53.89 28.17 4.43
C LEU A 590 -54.11 28.95 5.75
N LEU A 591 -53.04 29.55 6.27
CA LEU A 591 -53.00 30.80 7.06
C LEU A 591 -53.23 30.80 8.59
N VAL A 592 -52.21 31.38 9.23
CA VAL A 592 -52.13 32.09 10.52
C VAL A 592 -51.76 31.26 11.76
N ALA A 593 -50.45 31.09 11.98
CA ALA A 593 -49.75 31.52 13.20
C ALA A 593 -48.23 31.29 13.06
N PRO A 594 -47.37 32.34 13.00
CA PRO A 594 -45.95 32.15 13.27
C PRO A 594 -45.78 32.13 14.79
N LEU A 595 -45.77 30.94 15.37
CA LEU A 595 -45.25 30.74 16.73
C LEU A 595 -43.77 30.37 16.61
N ALA A 596 -42.95 31.22 17.21
CA ALA A 596 -41.51 31.13 17.31
C ALA A 596 -41.04 29.70 17.60
N LEU A 597 -40.51 29.04 16.56
CA LEU A 597 -39.52 27.98 16.74
C LEU A 597 -38.23 28.71 17.08
N GLY A 598 -37.83 28.66 18.35
CA GLY A 598 -36.51 29.13 18.76
C GLY A 598 -35.45 28.42 17.92
N SER A 599 -34.58 29.20 17.27
CA SER A 599 -33.40 28.67 16.58
C SER A 599 -32.57 27.89 17.59
N ILE A 600 -32.31 26.61 17.31
CA ILE A 600 -31.30 25.86 18.07
C ILE A 600 -29.97 26.61 17.84
N PRO A 601 -29.26 27.03 18.90
CA PRO A 601 -28.05 27.83 18.73
C PRO A 601 -26.99 27.01 18.01
N ALA A 602 -26.44 27.56 16.92
CA ALA A 602 -25.36 26.95 16.17
C ALA A 602 -24.08 26.84 17.03
N THR A 603 -23.36 25.73 16.87
CA THR A 603 -22.10 25.46 17.54
C THR A 603 -21.02 26.37 16.98
N LYS A 604 -20.43 27.22 17.83
CA LYS A 604 -19.24 28.00 17.46
C LYS A 604 -18.04 27.05 17.42
N LEU A 605 -17.48 26.86 16.22
CA LEU A 605 -16.47 25.86 15.94
C LEU A 605 -15.13 26.52 15.60
N ILE A 606 -14.07 26.13 16.31
CA ILE A 606 -12.69 26.35 15.88
C ILE A 606 -12.16 25.02 15.34
N ILE A 607 -11.52 25.05 14.18
CA ILE A 607 -10.92 23.88 13.55
C ILE A 607 -9.41 24.03 13.65
N ASP A 608 -8.73 23.08 14.28
CA ASP A 608 -7.27 22.98 14.34
C ASP A 608 -6.83 21.79 13.50
N THR A 609 -6.10 22.03 12.42
CA THR A 609 -5.90 21.06 11.33
C THR A 609 -4.48 21.13 10.80
N ASP A 610 -3.93 19.97 10.43
CA ASP A 610 -2.64 19.86 9.76
C ASP A 610 -2.75 19.92 8.24
N LEU A 611 -3.92 20.25 7.67
CA LEU A 611 -4.26 20.32 6.23
C LEU A 611 -3.01 20.53 5.37
N PHE A 612 -2.46 19.44 4.87
CA PHE A 612 -1.22 19.49 4.09
C PHE A 612 -1.04 18.22 3.30
N SER A 613 -0.84 17.11 4.03
CA SER A 613 -0.48 15.83 3.45
C SER A 613 -1.69 14.96 3.18
N ASP A 614 -2.64 14.86 4.11
CA ASP A 614 -3.82 14.00 3.93
C ASP A 614 -5.04 14.82 3.48
N VAL A 615 -5.90 14.27 2.62
CA VAL A 615 -6.98 15.05 1.98
C VAL A 615 -8.26 15.15 2.80
N ASP A 616 -8.40 14.35 3.84
CA ASP A 616 -9.61 14.30 4.64
C ASP A 616 -9.80 15.56 5.51
N ASP A 617 -8.74 16.32 5.78
CA ASP A 617 -8.83 17.70 6.27
C ASP A 617 -9.68 18.60 5.37
N ALA A 618 -9.54 18.47 4.04
CA ALA A 618 -10.31 19.26 3.08
C ALA A 618 -11.80 18.90 3.14
N ALA A 619 -12.12 17.61 3.31
CA ALA A 619 -13.50 17.18 3.55
C ALA A 619 -14.00 17.58 4.94
N ALA A 620 -13.14 17.64 5.95
CA ALA A 620 -13.50 18.12 7.28
C ALA A 620 -13.88 19.62 7.24
N LEU A 621 -13.14 20.43 6.48
CA LEU A 621 -13.51 21.83 6.21
C LEU A 621 -14.82 21.94 5.42
N LEU A 622 -15.03 21.10 4.40
CA LEU A 622 -16.30 21.03 3.68
C LEU A 622 -17.46 20.76 4.63
N VAL A 623 -17.35 19.75 5.49
CA VAL A 623 -18.38 19.40 6.49
C VAL A 623 -18.64 20.58 7.42
N ALA A 624 -17.60 21.30 7.86
CA ALA A 624 -17.79 22.43 8.75
C ALA A 624 -18.48 23.65 8.09
N CYS A 625 -18.23 23.90 6.80
CA CYS A 625 -18.73 25.10 6.14
C CYS A 625 -20.24 25.06 5.87
N ASP A 626 -20.81 23.93 5.48
CA ASP A 626 -22.22 23.91 5.04
C ASP A 626 -23.15 23.10 5.96
N HIS A 627 -22.69 22.83 7.19
CA HIS A 627 -23.52 22.21 8.20
C HIS A 627 -24.44 23.26 8.88
N PRO A 628 -25.77 23.07 8.91
CA PRO A 628 -26.72 24.08 9.40
C PRO A 628 -26.57 24.40 10.90
N MET A 629 -25.91 23.51 11.64
CA MET A 629 -25.66 23.64 13.08
C MET A 629 -24.24 24.12 13.41
N ALA A 630 -23.40 24.39 12.41
CA ALA A 630 -22.04 24.86 12.61
C ALA A 630 -21.91 26.36 12.33
N THR A 631 -21.03 27.02 13.07
CA THR A 631 -20.55 28.36 12.74
C THR A 631 -19.03 28.33 12.94
N PRO A 632 -18.26 28.04 11.88
CA PRO A 632 -16.81 28.14 11.92
C PRO A 632 -16.43 29.60 12.26
N ILE A 633 -15.62 29.78 13.30
CA ILE A 633 -15.16 31.11 13.75
C ILE A 633 -13.65 31.31 13.57
N GLY A 634 -12.91 30.24 13.25
CA GLY A 634 -11.49 30.30 12.91
C GLY A 634 -10.92 28.94 12.54
N VAL A 635 -9.90 28.95 11.70
CA VAL A 635 -9.13 27.75 11.31
C VAL A 635 -7.66 27.97 11.68
N MET A 636 -7.09 27.02 12.42
CA MET A 636 -5.70 27.04 12.88
C MET A 636 -4.93 25.97 12.14
N ILE A 637 -3.98 26.38 11.30
CA ILE A 637 -3.09 25.46 10.62
C ILE A 637 -1.92 25.12 11.55
N ASN A 638 -1.78 23.86 11.94
CA ASN A 638 -0.71 23.39 12.83
C ASN A 638 0.52 22.82 12.07
N TYR A 639 0.43 22.68 10.74
CA TYR A 639 1.55 22.36 9.86
C TYR A 639 2.19 23.63 9.24
N PRO A 640 3.52 23.78 9.23
CA PRO A 640 4.17 25.03 8.83
C PRO A 640 4.32 25.21 7.31
N SER A 641 3.26 24.99 6.50
CA SER A 641 3.26 25.25 5.06
C SER A 641 2.34 26.42 4.68
N SER A 642 2.85 27.35 3.87
CA SER A 642 2.05 28.46 3.33
C SER A 642 0.90 27.96 2.45
N TYR A 643 1.08 26.84 1.74
CA TYR A 643 0.03 26.26 0.89
C TYR A 643 -1.13 25.71 1.70
N SER A 644 -0.90 25.25 2.93
CA SER A 644 -1.95 24.81 3.86
C SER A 644 -2.92 25.94 4.19
N ALA A 645 -2.38 27.10 4.60
CA ALA A 645 -3.19 28.27 4.92
C ALA A 645 -3.92 28.83 3.69
N LEU A 646 -3.24 28.89 2.53
CA LEU A 646 -3.86 29.34 1.29
C LEU A 646 -4.95 28.36 0.81
N ALA A 647 -4.76 27.05 0.97
CA ALA A 647 -5.76 26.04 0.61
C ALA A 647 -6.99 26.14 1.51
N ALA A 648 -6.80 26.25 2.82
CA ALA A 648 -7.89 26.47 3.76
C ALA A 648 -8.66 27.75 3.44
N SER A 649 -7.96 28.87 3.17
CA SER A 649 -8.58 30.13 2.75
C SER A 649 -9.38 29.99 1.45
N SER A 650 -8.85 29.29 0.44
CA SER A 650 -9.56 29.00 -0.82
C SER A 650 -10.82 28.17 -0.60
N ILE A 651 -10.74 27.11 0.21
CA ILE A 651 -11.86 26.22 0.53
C ILE A 651 -12.96 27.00 1.27
N LEU A 652 -12.61 27.70 2.35
CA LEU A 652 -13.53 28.55 3.10
C LEU A 652 -14.21 29.56 2.19
N GLY A 653 -13.43 30.26 1.37
CA GLY A 653 -13.94 31.25 0.42
C GLY A 653 -14.90 30.67 -0.61
N TYR A 654 -14.62 29.47 -1.13
CA TYR A 654 -15.52 28.80 -2.08
C TYR A 654 -16.87 28.44 -1.45
N TYR A 655 -16.87 28.00 -0.18
CA TYR A 655 -18.09 27.71 0.56
C TYR A 655 -18.77 28.94 1.19
N GLY A 656 -18.32 30.17 0.88
CA GLY A 656 -18.94 31.41 1.35
C GLY A 656 -18.48 31.87 2.75
N TYR A 657 -17.37 31.35 3.26
CA TYR A 657 -16.79 31.64 4.58
C TYR A 657 -15.46 32.41 4.49
N SER A 658 -15.31 33.31 3.50
CA SER A 658 -14.09 34.11 3.33
C SER A 658 -13.74 34.98 4.55
N ASP A 659 -14.73 35.32 5.38
CA ASP A 659 -14.55 36.14 6.59
C ASP A 659 -14.00 35.34 7.78
N VAL A 660 -13.95 34.02 7.68
CA VAL A 660 -13.38 33.16 8.75
C VAL A 660 -11.86 33.32 8.74
N PRO A 661 -11.24 33.78 9.83
CA PRO A 661 -9.80 33.99 9.90
C PRO A 661 -9.06 32.66 9.90
N VAL A 662 -7.97 32.60 9.14
CA VAL A 662 -7.04 31.47 9.10
C VAL A 662 -5.73 31.88 9.75
N ALA A 663 -5.21 31.03 10.65
CA ALA A 663 -3.91 31.19 11.26
C ALA A 663 -2.90 30.17 10.72
N LEU A 664 -1.63 30.52 10.72
CA LEU A 664 -0.54 29.68 10.22
C LEU A 664 0.62 29.63 11.22
N LYS A 665 1.01 28.42 11.63
CA LYS A 665 2.15 28.17 12.50
C LYS A 665 3.45 28.77 11.93
N GLN A 666 4.18 29.48 12.79
CA GLN A 666 5.44 30.14 12.46
C GLN A 666 6.65 29.38 13.05
N PRO A 667 7.83 29.40 12.40
CA PRO A 667 8.06 29.85 11.04
C PRO A 667 7.43 28.88 10.02
N PHE A 668 6.99 29.39 8.88
CA PHE A 668 6.48 28.57 7.77
C PHE A 668 7.45 28.47 6.60
N SER A 669 7.21 27.48 5.75
CA SER A 669 7.89 27.25 4.48
C SER A 669 6.89 27.28 3.31
N ASN A 670 7.41 27.16 2.09
CA ASN A 670 6.61 26.92 0.88
C ASN A 670 6.75 25.45 0.46
N ASP A 671 6.76 24.54 1.43
CA ASP A 671 6.87 23.11 1.16
C ASP A 671 5.55 22.59 0.61
N THR A 672 5.64 21.74 -0.41
CA THR A 672 4.52 20.96 -0.95
C THR A 672 4.64 19.51 -0.50
N PHE A 673 3.53 18.83 -0.28
CA PHE A 673 3.55 17.42 0.06
C PHE A 673 3.40 16.53 -1.17
N LEU A 674 4.42 15.73 -1.48
CA LEU A 674 4.26 14.55 -2.31
C LEU A 674 4.44 13.36 -1.38
N ASP A 675 3.46 12.46 -1.33
CA ASP A 675 3.55 11.28 -0.49
C ASP A 675 4.82 10.48 -0.80
N THR A 676 5.72 10.43 0.18
CA THR A 676 7.00 9.71 0.12
C THR A 676 6.93 8.32 0.74
N TRP A 677 5.80 7.95 1.35
CA TRP A 677 5.61 6.69 2.06
C TRP A 677 4.93 5.64 1.19
N SER A 678 3.76 5.96 0.63
CA SER A 678 3.06 5.04 -0.27
C SER A 678 3.28 5.37 -1.75
N TYR A 679 3.70 6.61 -2.06
CA TYR A 679 3.82 7.17 -3.41
C TYR A 679 2.51 7.10 -4.24
N GLN A 680 1.38 6.78 -3.61
CA GLN A 680 0.07 6.63 -4.26
C GLN A 680 -0.72 7.93 -4.29
N LEU A 681 -0.41 8.86 -3.37
CA LEU A 681 -1.25 10.02 -3.08
C LEU A 681 -0.62 11.31 -3.63
N GLY A 682 -1.43 12.10 -4.33
CA GLY A 682 -0.98 13.29 -5.06
C GLY A 682 -1.01 14.57 -4.22
N GLU A 683 -0.06 15.48 -4.46
CA GLU A 683 -0.08 16.82 -3.88
C GLU A 683 -1.41 17.54 -4.24
N TYR A 684 -2.18 17.99 -3.25
CA TYR A 684 -3.46 18.67 -3.46
C TYR A 684 -3.49 20.10 -2.88
N ALA A 685 -2.84 20.37 -1.75
CA ALA A 685 -2.99 21.63 -1.02
C ALA A 685 -2.56 22.84 -1.87
N SER A 686 -1.37 22.81 -2.48
CA SER A 686 -0.88 23.90 -3.35
C SER A 686 -1.73 24.04 -4.61
N LYS A 687 -2.24 22.93 -5.16
CA LYS A 687 -3.15 22.98 -6.32
C LYS A 687 -4.50 23.59 -5.97
N VAL A 688 -5.08 23.27 -4.82
CA VAL A 688 -6.33 23.89 -4.35
C VAL A 688 -6.08 25.38 -4.13
N ALA A 689 -5.03 25.71 -3.38
CA ALA A 689 -4.60 27.08 -3.12
C ALA A 689 -4.42 27.88 -4.42
N TYR A 690 -3.82 27.29 -5.46
CA TYR A 690 -3.61 27.96 -6.74
C TYR A 690 -4.89 28.09 -7.58
N ASN A 691 -5.65 27.01 -7.76
CA ASN A 691 -6.78 26.97 -8.70
C ASN A 691 -8.01 27.74 -8.16
N TRP A 692 -8.19 27.78 -6.83
CA TRP A 692 -9.27 28.53 -6.17
C TRP A 692 -8.79 29.81 -5.48
N ARG A 693 -7.60 30.33 -5.83
CA ARG A 693 -7.07 31.60 -5.30
C ARG A 693 -8.01 32.80 -5.42
N HIS A 694 -8.98 32.74 -6.33
CA HIS A 694 -9.94 33.81 -6.58
C HIS A 694 -11.08 33.85 -5.55
N THR A 695 -11.31 32.73 -4.84
CA THR A 695 -12.29 32.66 -3.74
C THR A 695 -11.64 32.91 -2.38
N ALA A 696 -10.32 32.71 -2.27
CA ALA A 696 -9.56 32.91 -1.05
C ALA A 696 -9.63 34.35 -0.52
N SER A 697 -9.69 34.49 0.81
CA SER A 697 -9.48 35.77 1.50
C SER A 697 -8.01 36.17 1.57
N MET A 698 -7.09 35.20 1.48
CA MET A 698 -5.66 35.44 1.38
C MET A 698 -5.20 35.46 -0.09
N PRO A 699 -4.42 36.48 -0.52
CA PRO A 699 -3.87 36.51 -1.87
C PRO A 699 -2.90 35.36 -2.12
N TRP A 700 -2.90 34.83 -3.35
CA TRP A 700 -1.96 33.79 -3.75
C TRP A 700 -0.50 34.23 -3.55
N GLY A 701 0.27 33.39 -2.86
CA GLY A 701 1.69 33.62 -2.58
C GLY A 701 1.97 34.62 -1.45
N ASP A 702 0.93 35.13 -0.78
CA ASP A 702 1.06 36.06 0.33
C ASP A 702 0.23 35.59 1.55
N VAL A 703 0.94 35.05 2.54
CA VAL A 703 0.37 34.64 3.83
C VAL A 703 0.67 35.67 4.94
N SER A 704 1.09 36.90 4.59
CA SER A 704 1.38 37.94 5.59
C SER A 704 0.15 38.39 6.38
N SER A 705 -1.06 38.12 5.85
CA SER A 705 -2.33 38.36 6.53
C SER A 705 -2.80 37.17 7.38
N ALA A 706 -2.08 36.04 7.37
CA ALA A 706 -2.37 34.93 8.26
C ALA A 706 -2.08 35.32 9.70
N TRP A 707 -2.99 34.93 10.59
CA TRP A 707 -2.81 35.16 12.03
C TRP A 707 -1.74 34.25 12.61
N ASP A 708 -1.13 34.67 13.70
CA ASP A 708 -0.49 33.74 14.63
C ASP A 708 -1.58 32.84 15.29
N PRO A 709 -1.41 31.51 15.33
CA PRO A 709 -2.42 30.61 15.89
C PRO A 709 -2.79 30.91 17.34
N VAL A 710 -1.81 31.20 18.20
CA VAL A 710 -2.06 31.49 19.61
C VAL A 710 -2.77 32.82 19.77
N GLU A 711 -2.34 33.85 19.02
CA GLU A 711 -3.01 35.15 19.00
C GLU A 711 -4.48 35.03 18.57
N LEU A 712 -4.76 34.31 17.48
CA LEU A 712 -6.13 34.12 16.99
C LEU A 712 -6.98 33.32 17.97
N TYR A 713 -6.44 32.24 18.55
CA TYR A 713 -7.13 31.48 19.59
C TYR A 713 -7.56 32.38 20.75
N ARG A 714 -6.63 33.19 21.25
CA ARG A 714 -6.88 34.06 22.40
C ARG A 714 -7.91 35.13 22.09
N LYS A 715 -7.82 35.75 20.90
CA LYS A 715 -8.83 36.69 20.41
C LYS A 715 -10.22 36.04 20.36
N LEU A 716 -10.37 34.94 19.62
CA LEU A 716 -11.66 34.27 19.42
C LEU A 716 -12.29 33.79 20.74
N LEU A 717 -11.48 33.19 21.63
CA LEU A 717 -11.98 32.74 22.94
C LEU A 717 -12.33 33.92 23.86
N SER A 718 -11.59 35.03 23.81
CA SER A 718 -11.91 36.23 24.61
C SER A 718 -13.25 36.86 24.24
N GLU A 719 -13.61 36.84 22.95
CA GLU A 719 -14.86 37.36 22.39
C GLU A 719 -16.04 36.38 22.58
N ALA A 720 -15.76 35.12 22.93
CA ALA A 720 -16.77 34.11 23.13
C ALA A 720 -17.43 34.17 24.51
N GLY A 721 -18.66 33.66 24.57
CA GLY A 721 -19.33 33.40 25.84
C GLY A 721 -18.65 32.24 26.58
N ASP A 722 -18.87 32.14 27.89
CA ASP A 722 -18.32 31.04 28.68
C ASP A 722 -18.91 29.70 28.22
N HIS A 723 -18.07 28.67 28.15
CA HIS A 723 -18.41 27.32 27.67
C HIS A 723 -19.24 27.30 26.37
N SER A 724 -18.89 28.16 25.41
CA SER A 724 -19.66 28.34 24.16
C SER A 724 -18.94 27.89 22.88
N VAL A 725 -17.64 27.59 22.97
CA VAL A 725 -16.82 27.21 21.81
C VAL A 725 -16.47 25.73 21.85
N THR A 726 -16.69 25.01 20.76
CA THR A 726 -16.13 23.68 20.55
C THR A 726 -14.88 23.81 19.70
N ILE A 727 -13.80 23.12 20.08
CA ILE A 727 -12.58 23.02 19.27
C ILE A 727 -12.55 21.60 18.68
N ALA A 728 -12.48 21.49 17.36
CA ALA A 728 -12.18 20.24 16.67
C ALA A 728 -10.71 20.25 16.26
N SER A 729 -9.90 19.44 16.93
CA SER A 729 -8.49 19.24 16.61
C SER A 729 -8.34 17.97 15.79
N ILE A 730 -8.03 18.13 14.52
CA ILE A 730 -7.90 17.07 13.52
C ILE A 730 -6.46 16.88 13.02
N GLY A 731 -5.50 17.64 13.54
CA GLY A 731 -4.07 17.42 13.29
C GLY A 731 -3.23 17.49 14.58
N PHE A 732 -1.98 17.98 14.45
CA PHE A 732 -1.03 18.06 15.56
C PHE A 732 -1.42 19.08 16.65
N LEU A 733 -1.08 18.78 17.92
CA LEU A 733 -1.50 19.58 19.08
C LEU A 733 -0.54 20.72 19.50
N ASP A 734 0.42 21.08 18.63
CA ASP A 734 1.41 22.12 18.92
C ASP A 734 0.77 23.48 19.27
N ASN A 735 -0.15 23.97 18.42
CA ASN A 735 -0.82 25.26 18.62
C ASN A 735 -1.60 25.31 19.95
N LEU A 736 -2.29 24.21 20.28
CA LEU A 736 -3.04 24.08 21.53
C LEU A 736 -2.12 24.01 22.76
N SER A 737 -0.95 23.36 22.64
CA SER A 737 0.06 23.31 23.69
C SER A 737 0.63 24.71 24.00
N GLU A 738 0.90 25.48 22.95
CA GLU A 738 1.36 26.86 23.06
C GLU A 738 0.25 27.77 23.62
N LEU A 739 -0.99 27.58 23.19
CA LEU A 739 -2.15 28.26 23.77
C LEU A 739 -2.23 28.01 25.28
N LEU A 740 -2.21 26.75 25.74
CA LEU A 740 -2.27 26.44 27.17
C LEU A 740 -1.13 27.11 27.97
N SER A 741 0.04 27.22 27.36
CA SER A 741 1.24 27.82 27.96
C SER A 741 1.24 29.36 27.90
N SER A 742 0.36 29.97 27.11
CA SER A 742 0.36 31.41 26.89
C SER A 742 -0.02 32.20 28.16
N PRO A 743 0.68 33.32 28.46
CA PRO A 743 0.27 34.23 29.52
C PRO A 743 -0.96 35.05 29.10
N GLY A 744 -1.49 35.87 30.01
CA GLY A 744 -2.46 36.90 29.64
C GLY A 744 -1.88 37.89 28.62
N ASP A 745 -2.74 38.47 27.78
CA ASP A 745 -2.38 39.39 26.70
C ASP A 745 -3.36 40.56 26.61
N THR A 746 -3.33 41.30 25.49
CA THR A 746 -4.20 42.45 25.24
C THR A 746 -5.67 42.07 25.05
N TYR A 747 -5.98 40.84 24.66
CA TYR A 747 -7.36 40.37 24.46
C TYR A 747 -7.98 39.89 25.77
N SER A 748 -7.21 39.18 26.61
CA SER A 748 -7.67 38.69 27.90
C SER A 748 -6.56 38.63 28.93
N SER A 749 -6.85 39.09 30.14
CA SER A 749 -5.95 38.96 31.29
C SER A 749 -5.77 37.52 31.80
N LEU A 750 -6.61 36.59 31.36
CA LEU A 750 -6.47 35.17 31.69
C LEU A 750 -5.29 34.56 30.93
N SER A 751 -4.52 33.69 31.60
CA SER A 751 -3.60 32.77 30.91
C SER A 751 -4.38 31.89 29.94
N GLY A 752 -3.73 31.35 28.92
CA GLY A 752 -4.43 30.52 27.94
C GLY A 752 -5.08 29.29 28.56
N HIS A 753 -4.44 28.65 29.54
CA HIS A 753 -5.08 27.62 30.36
C HIS A 753 -6.38 28.12 31.04
N GLY A 754 -6.35 29.30 31.66
CA GLY A 754 -7.54 29.91 32.28
C GLY A 754 -8.62 30.31 31.28
N LEU A 755 -8.21 30.77 30.09
CA LEU A 755 -9.11 31.18 29.02
C LEU A 755 -9.81 29.96 28.40
N VAL A 756 -9.06 28.89 28.10
CA VAL A 756 -9.60 27.60 27.65
C VAL A 756 -10.62 27.08 28.66
N LYS A 757 -10.25 27.04 29.95
CA LYS A 757 -11.14 26.60 31.03
C LYS A 757 -12.46 27.39 31.08
N ALA A 758 -12.41 28.69 30.84
CA ALA A 758 -13.60 29.54 30.91
C ALA A 758 -14.47 29.43 29.64
N LYS A 759 -13.86 29.31 28.47
CA LYS A 759 -14.52 29.58 27.18
C LYS A 759 -14.85 28.33 26.37
N VAL A 760 -14.00 27.31 26.47
CA VAL A 760 -14.18 26.07 25.71
C VAL A 760 -15.23 25.21 26.39
N LYS A 761 -16.22 24.79 25.59
CA LYS A 761 -17.26 23.83 25.94
C LYS A 761 -16.68 22.42 25.96
N GLU A 762 -15.98 22.07 24.88
CA GLU A 762 -15.42 20.75 24.65
C GLU A 762 -14.28 20.83 23.63
N LEU A 763 -13.24 20.04 23.83
CA LEU A 763 -12.21 19.76 22.85
C LEU A 763 -12.44 18.36 22.28
N VAL A 764 -12.63 18.28 20.96
CA VAL A 764 -12.80 17.04 20.22
C VAL A 764 -11.51 16.78 19.45
N ILE A 765 -10.92 15.60 19.60
CA ILE A 765 -9.61 15.27 19.05
C ILE A 765 -9.71 14.06 18.14
N MET A 766 -9.26 14.16 16.90
CA MET A 766 -8.87 13.00 16.10
C MET A 766 -7.51 12.56 16.64
N GLY A 767 -7.46 11.41 17.30
CA GLY A 767 -6.20 10.82 17.69
C GLY A 767 -6.26 9.81 18.82
N GLY A 768 -5.17 9.03 18.91
CA GLY A 768 -5.05 7.87 19.78
C GLY A 768 -5.76 6.63 19.24
N ALA A 769 -5.51 5.49 19.88
CA ALA A 769 -6.30 4.27 19.67
C ALA A 769 -6.86 3.79 21.01
N TYR A 770 -8.13 3.40 21.09
CA TYR A 770 -8.78 3.12 22.36
C TYR A 770 -9.07 1.63 22.58
N PRO A 771 -8.81 1.09 23.78
CA PRO A 771 -8.42 1.80 25.00
C PRO A 771 -6.91 2.11 25.14
N CYS A 772 -6.05 1.62 24.25
CA CYS A 772 -4.63 1.97 24.24
C CYS A 772 -4.06 1.82 22.83
N GLY A 773 -3.06 2.63 22.49
CA GLY A 773 -2.47 2.55 21.16
C GLY A 773 -1.43 3.62 20.84
N TYR A 774 -1.25 3.81 19.55
CA TYR A 774 -0.29 4.71 18.95
C TYR A 774 -0.86 5.23 17.64
N GLU A 775 -0.94 6.54 17.49
CA GLU A 775 -1.65 7.20 16.38
C GLU A 775 -0.86 8.45 15.95
N TYR A 776 -0.85 8.73 14.65
CA TYR A 776 0.06 9.68 14.01
C TYR A 776 -0.10 11.12 14.50
N ASN A 777 -1.32 11.62 14.71
CA ASN A 777 -1.53 12.97 15.26
C ASN A 777 -0.94 13.13 16.67
N PHE A 778 -0.76 12.03 17.41
CA PHE A 778 -0.14 12.06 18.73
C PHE A 778 1.39 12.03 18.71
N TYR A 779 2.04 11.38 17.74
CA TYR A 779 3.51 11.22 17.71
C TYR A 779 4.23 11.91 16.55
N GLY A 780 3.54 12.21 15.44
CA GLY A 780 4.15 12.57 14.15
C GLY A 780 4.89 13.91 14.12
N SER A 781 4.44 14.88 14.92
CA SER A 781 5.09 16.19 15.08
C SER A 781 5.82 16.29 16.42
N ASN A 782 5.08 16.50 17.51
CA ASN A 782 5.64 16.77 18.83
C ASN A 782 4.84 16.04 19.91
N ALA A 783 5.23 14.79 20.20
CA ALA A 783 4.60 13.95 21.21
C ALA A 783 4.56 14.59 22.61
N SER A 784 5.53 15.45 22.95
CA SER A 784 5.52 16.15 24.23
C SER A 784 4.47 17.26 24.29
N ALA A 785 4.19 17.95 23.17
CA ALA A 785 3.08 18.89 23.06
C ALA A 785 1.74 18.16 23.19
N THR A 786 1.59 17.00 22.55
CA THR A 786 0.41 16.13 22.70
C THR A 786 0.20 15.73 24.16
N ALA A 787 1.26 15.25 24.82
CA ALA A 787 1.21 14.89 26.23
C ALA A 787 0.86 16.07 27.13
N HIS A 788 1.38 17.26 26.83
CA HIS A 788 1.01 18.47 27.54
C HIS A 788 -0.48 18.80 27.39
N VAL A 789 -1.02 18.82 26.17
CA VAL A 789 -2.43 19.13 25.93
C VAL A 789 -3.34 18.11 26.60
N VAL A 790 -3.20 16.83 26.28
CA VAL A 790 -4.15 15.80 26.74
C VAL A 790 -4.07 15.58 28.25
N ASN A 791 -2.87 15.60 28.85
CA ASN A 791 -2.74 15.33 30.28
C ASN A 791 -3.09 16.54 31.15
N THR A 792 -3.17 17.76 30.59
CA THR A 792 -3.38 19.00 31.38
C THR A 792 -4.60 19.82 30.97
N TRP A 793 -5.36 19.40 29.95
CA TRP A 793 -6.52 20.15 29.46
C TRP A 793 -7.56 20.43 30.57
N PRO A 794 -7.96 21.70 30.78
CA PRO A 794 -8.82 22.07 31.90
C PRO A 794 -10.32 22.04 31.58
N GLY A 795 -10.78 21.03 30.86
CA GLY A 795 -12.17 20.92 30.44
C GLY A 795 -12.55 19.55 29.87
N PRO A 796 -13.80 19.39 29.40
CA PRO A 796 -14.26 18.17 28.74
C PRO A 796 -13.46 17.88 27.45
N MET A 797 -13.15 16.60 27.22
CA MET A 797 -12.52 16.13 25.99
C MET A 797 -13.21 14.88 25.44
N THR A 798 -13.33 14.82 24.12
CA THR A 798 -13.80 13.62 23.42
C THR A 798 -12.83 13.24 22.30
N PHE A 799 -12.49 11.96 22.25
CA PHE A 799 -11.56 11.41 21.27
C PHE A 799 -12.29 10.60 20.19
N SER A 800 -11.98 10.91 18.95
CA SER A 800 -12.23 10.10 17.77
C SER A 800 -10.95 9.30 17.50
N GLY A 801 -10.94 8.02 17.87
CA GLY A 801 -9.75 7.17 17.73
C GLY A 801 -9.44 6.84 16.28
N GLY A 802 -8.17 6.53 15.99
CA GLY A 802 -7.73 6.11 14.67
C GLY A 802 -8.50 4.89 14.16
N GLU A 803 -8.93 3.99 15.05
CA GLU A 803 -9.77 2.84 14.72
C GLU A 803 -11.17 3.21 14.20
N LEU A 804 -11.70 4.38 14.59
CA LEU A 804 -13.04 4.81 14.22
C LEU A 804 -13.11 5.24 12.74
N GLY A 805 -12.12 6.00 12.29
CA GLY A 805 -12.06 6.48 10.91
C GLY A 805 -11.42 5.51 9.93
N ALA A 806 -10.64 4.53 10.42
CA ALA A 806 -9.90 3.60 9.59
C ALA A 806 -10.81 2.72 8.71
N THR A 807 -12.00 2.38 9.21
CA THR A 807 -12.94 1.47 8.54
C THR A 807 -14.10 2.19 7.85
N VAL A 808 -14.29 3.50 8.06
CA VAL A 808 -15.35 4.28 7.41
C VAL A 808 -14.83 4.90 6.13
N TYR A 809 -15.29 4.38 4.99
CA TYR A 809 -14.84 4.80 3.67
C TYR A 809 -15.80 5.82 3.04
N SER A 810 -15.29 6.97 2.58
CA SER A 810 -16.07 7.99 1.86
C SER A 810 -15.23 8.70 0.78
N GLY A 811 -15.86 9.53 -0.04
CA GLY A 811 -15.21 10.39 -1.03
C GLY A 811 -15.40 9.95 -2.48
N ALA A 812 -15.63 8.65 -2.76
CA ALA A 812 -15.80 8.17 -4.14
C ALA A 812 -16.93 8.89 -4.85
N ARG A 813 -18.10 8.99 -4.20
CA ARG A 813 -19.27 9.62 -4.80
C ARG A 813 -19.05 11.11 -5.05
N LEU A 814 -18.38 11.82 -4.14
CA LEU A 814 -18.00 13.22 -4.37
C LEU A 814 -17.21 13.39 -5.68
N THR A 815 -16.27 12.48 -5.96
CA THR A 815 -15.45 12.56 -7.19
C THR A 815 -16.19 12.26 -8.50
N VAL A 816 -17.32 11.55 -8.40
CA VAL A 816 -18.12 11.09 -9.55
C VAL A 816 -19.33 11.98 -9.80
N GLU A 817 -20.09 12.25 -8.73
CA GLU A 817 -21.39 12.94 -8.78
C GLU A 817 -21.26 14.43 -8.42
N GLY A 818 -20.19 14.83 -7.73
CA GLY A 818 -19.98 16.20 -7.26
C GLY A 818 -19.63 17.18 -8.39
N PRO A 819 -19.89 18.49 -8.21
CA PRO A 819 -19.52 19.52 -9.19
C PRO A 819 -18.01 19.54 -9.46
N VAL A 820 -17.60 19.59 -10.73
CA VAL A 820 -16.18 19.62 -11.13
C VAL A 820 -15.48 20.92 -10.68
N SER A 821 -16.26 21.98 -10.43
CA SER A 821 -15.76 23.26 -9.92
C SER A 821 -15.49 23.28 -8.41
N ASP A 822 -15.83 22.22 -7.69
CA ASP A 822 -15.68 22.15 -6.25
C ASP A 822 -14.21 21.85 -5.85
N PRO A 823 -13.60 22.65 -4.96
CA PRO A 823 -12.19 22.52 -4.60
C PRO A 823 -11.89 21.20 -3.86
N VAL A 824 -12.84 20.69 -3.08
CA VAL A 824 -12.65 19.47 -2.29
C VAL A 824 -12.87 18.23 -3.15
N ASN A 825 -13.82 18.26 -4.09
CA ASN A 825 -13.91 17.27 -5.16
C ASN A 825 -12.57 17.19 -5.93
N ALA A 826 -12.04 18.33 -6.38
CA ALA A 826 -10.76 18.35 -7.09
C ALA A 826 -9.59 17.85 -6.22
N ALA A 827 -9.56 18.22 -4.94
CA ALA A 827 -8.59 17.73 -3.98
C ALA A 827 -8.62 16.20 -3.88
N TYR A 828 -9.81 15.62 -3.67
CA TYR A 828 -9.99 14.17 -3.63
C TYR A 828 -9.58 13.53 -4.97
N ARG A 829 -9.96 14.09 -6.11
CA ARG A 829 -9.55 13.56 -7.43
C ARG A 829 -8.04 13.59 -7.65
N TRP A 830 -7.33 14.58 -7.11
CA TRP A 830 -5.88 14.66 -7.20
C TRP A 830 -5.17 13.76 -6.18
N TYR A 831 -5.78 13.56 -5.01
CA TYR A 831 -5.20 12.81 -3.91
C TYR A 831 -5.54 11.32 -3.97
N THR A 832 -6.84 10.97 -3.93
CA THR A 832 -7.34 9.58 -3.93
C THR A 832 -7.55 9.03 -5.33
N GLY A 833 -7.90 9.89 -6.29
CA GLY A 833 -8.26 9.50 -7.66
C GLY A 833 -9.77 9.46 -7.91
N TYR A 834 -10.17 9.07 -9.12
CA TYR A 834 -11.58 9.07 -9.53
C TYR A 834 -12.30 7.79 -9.09
N ASN A 835 -13.47 7.93 -8.46
CA ASN A 835 -14.32 6.84 -7.96
C ASN A 835 -13.61 5.93 -6.93
N ILE A 836 -12.83 6.54 -6.03
CA ILE A 836 -12.09 5.83 -4.98
C ILE A 836 -12.49 6.42 -3.63
N SER A 837 -12.99 5.56 -2.74
CA SER A 837 -13.26 5.93 -1.34
C SER A 837 -12.01 5.73 -0.50
N ARG A 838 -11.89 6.49 0.57
CA ARG A 838 -10.79 6.40 1.54
C ARG A 838 -11.30 6.46 2.97
N SER A 839 -10.49 6.00 3.93
CA SER A 839 -10.75 6.13 5.37
C SER A 839 -11.05 7.58 5.76
N SER A 840 -12.01 7.81 6.65
CA SER A 840 -12.56 9.14 6.94
C SER A 840 -12.33 9.50 8.40
N TRP A 841 -11.16 10.02 8.76
CA TRP A 841 -10.84 10.31 10.16
C TRP A 841 -11.31 11.69 10.59
N ASP A 842 -10.81 12.73 9.93
CA ASP A 842 -11.09 14.12 10.31
C ASP A 842 -12.54 14.54 10.09
N PRO A 843 -13.20 14.11 8.99
CA PRO A 843 -14.60 14.44 8.75
C PRO A 843 -15.53 13.87 9.83
N LEU A 844 -15.27 12.66 10.35
CA LEU A 844 -16.05 12.08 11.46
C LEU A 844 -15.86 12.89 12.74
N THR A 845 -14.63 13.33 13.00
CA THR A 845 -14.28 14.12 14.18
C THR A 845 -14.97 15.48 14.16
N VAL A 846 -14.94 16.18 13.02
CA VAL A 846 -15.65 17.45 12.84
C VAL A 846 -17.16 17.26 12.91
N LEU A 847 -17.70 16.20 12.31
CA LEU A 847 -19.13 15.92 12.37
C LEU A 847 -19.61 15.70 13.81
N TYR A 848 -18.87 14.93 14.62
CA TYR A 848 -19.16 14.80 16.05
C TYR A 848 -19.03 16.14 16.78
N ALA A 849 -18.02 16.96 16.49
CA ALA A 849 -17.85 18.26 17.13
C ALA A 849 -19.05 19.20 16.89
N ILE A 850 -19.74 19.03 15.77
CA ILE A 850 -20.94 19.80 15.41
C ILE A 850 -22.20 19.20 16.03
N ASP A 851 -22.45 17.90 15.82
CA ASP A 851 -23.72 17.24 16.14
C ASP A 851 -23.75 16.51 17.50
N GLY A 852 -22.58 16.36 18.13
CA GLY A 852 -22.39 15.45 19.27
C GLY A 852 -22.69 14.01 18.88
N LEU A 853 -23.33 13.25 19.78
CA LEU A 853 -23.58 11.83 19.57
C LEU A 853 -24.50 11.54 18.36
N SER A 854 -25.44 12.44 18.07
CA SER A 854 -26.42 12.31 16.98
C SER A 854 -26.95 10.88 16.78
N ASN A 855 -27.13 10.46 15.53
CA ASN A 855 -27.50 9.11 15.15
C ASN A 855 -26.26 8.23 14.94
N MET A 856 -25.10 8.84 14.70
CA MET A 856 -23.89 8.15 14.24
C MET A 856 -23.02 7.61 15.37
N PHE A 857 -22.94 8.29 16.51
CA PHE A 857 -21.96 7.99 17.55
C PHE A 857 -22.60 7.54 18.88
N VAL A 858 -21.84 6.75 19.61
CA VAL A 858 -22.06 6.42 21.02
C VAL A 858 -20.74 6.51 21.77
N TYR A 859 -20.77 6.81 23.07
CA TYR A 859 -19.57 6.69 23.91
C TYR A 859 -19.24 5.22 24.14
N ALA A 860 -17.99 4.85 23.90
CA ALA A 860 -17.49 3.50 24.15
C ALA A 860 -17.10 3.27 25.61
N ASN A 861 -16.95 4.35 26.40
CA ASN A 861 -16.54 4.29 27.81
C ASN A 861 -17.60 4.81 28.78
N LYS A 862 -17.49 4.35 30.04
CA LYS A 862 -18.33 4.82 31.15
C LYS A 862 -17.63 5.86 32.05
N GLY A 863 -16.30 5.94 32.00
CA GLY A 863 -15.46 6.83 32.80
C GLY A 863 -13.97 6.67 32.45
N GLY A 864 -13.09 7.33 33.21
CA GLY A 864 -11.64 7.32 33.02
C GLY A 864 -11.10 8.49 32.20
N HIS A 865 -9.81 8.45 31.88
CA HIS A 865 -9.14 9.41 31.01
C HIS A 865 -8.10 8.78 30.12
N ASN A 866 -7.76 9.51 29.06
CA ASN A 866 -6.64 9.22 28.22
C ASN A 866 -5.37 9.81 28.84
N TYR A 867 -4.35 8.98 29.02
CA TYR A 867 -3.01 9.40 29.41
C TYR A 867 -2.06 9.22 28.23
N ILE A 868 -1.34 10.29 27.88
CA ILE A 868 -0.37 10.28 26.78
C ILE A 868 1.05 10.26 27.36
N TYR A 869 1.83 9.28 26.94
CA TYR A 869 3.25 9.20 27.25
C TYR A 869 4.05 10.20 26.41
N PRO A 870 5.22 10.67 26.85
CA PRO A 870 6.05 11.62 26.09
C PRO A 870 6.50 11.12 24.71
N ASP A 871 6.35 9.82 24.42
CA ASP A 871 6.62 9.22 23.12
C ASP A 871 5.38 9.18 22.19
N GLY A 872 4.20 9.62 22.64
CA GLY A 872 2.97 9.71 21.87
C GLY A 872 2.03 8.51 22.01
N ARG A 873 2.42 7.48 22.78
CA ARG A 873 1.52 6.36 23.12
C ARG A 873 0.40 6.82 24.03
N ASN A 874 -0.80 6.30 23.80
CA ASN A 874 -1.97 6.58 24.62
C ASN A 874 -2.44 5.35 25.39
N GLU A 875 -2.91 5.55 26.62
CA GLU A 875 -3.50 4.51 27.46
C GLU A 875 -4.69 5.08 28.24
N TRP A 876 -5.80 4.35 28.24
CA TRP A 876 -7.00 4.72 28.98
C TRP A 876 -6.91 4.25 30.43
N LEU A 877 -6.84 5.19 31.36
CA LEU A 877 -6.74 4.93 32.79
C LEU A 877 -8.12 5.07 33.47
N PRO A 878 -8.45 4.19 34.43
CA PRO A 878 -9.77 4.13 35.06
C PRO A 878 -10.01 5.31 36.03
N ASP A 879 -8.96 5.86 36.61
CA ASP A 879 -9.05 7.03 37.48
C ASP A 879 -9.48 8.23 36.66
N SER A 880 -10.38 9.07 37.18
CA SER A 880 -10.85 10.25 36.44
C SER A 880 -10.06 11.48 36.90
N PRO A 881 -9.46 12.25 35.99
CA PRO A 881 -9.11 13.63 36.24
C PRO A 881 -10.41 14.40 36.47
N LEU A 882 -10.30 15.63 36.94
CA LEU A 882 -11.42 16.47 37.37
C LEU A 882 -12.50 16.70 36.29
N TYR A 883 -12.22 16.39 35.02
CA TYR A 883 -13.11 16.61 33.88
C TYR A 883 -13.44 15.32 33.12
N PRO A 884 -14.67 15.16 32.61
CA PRO A 884 -15.07 13.96 31.90
C PRO A 884 -14.35 13.86 30.55
N GLN A 885 -13.69 12.72 30.32
CA GLN A 885 -13.13 12.37 29.02
C GLN A 885 -13.90 11.19 28.40
N LYS A 886 -14.05 11.21 27.08
CA LYS A 886 -14.81 10.20 26.32
C LYS A 886 -14.06 9.77 25.06
N TYR A 887 -14.31 8.56 24.59
CA TYR A 887 -13.95 8.17 23.23
C TYR A 887 -15.13 7.52 22.52
N LEU A 888 -15.18 7.70 21.21
CA LEU A 888 -16.33 7.38 20.38
C LEU A 888 -16.30 5.96 19.83
N LYS A 889 -17.49 5.44 19.54
CA LYS A 889 -17.72 4.27 18.69
C LYS A 889 -18.94 4.54 17.80
N LEU A 890 -18.97 3.94 16.61
CA LEU A 890 -20.14 3.99 15.74
C LEU A 890 -21.35 3.28 16.36
N ARG A 891 -22.51 3.90 16.20
CA ARG A 891 -23.83 3.34 16.52
C ARG A 891 -24.43 2.54 15.36
N MET A 892 -23.97 2.82 14.16
CA MET A 892 -24.41 2.26 12.87
C MET A 892 -23.28 1.45 12.22
N SER A 893 -23.54 0.82 11.08
CA SER A 893 -22.47 0.14 10.34
C SER A 893 -21.49 1.14 9.73
N GLU A 894 -20.30 0.64 9.37
CA GLU A 894 -19.23 1.44 8.78
C GLU A 894 -19.63 1.93 7.38
N GLU A 895 -20.38 1.10 6.63
CA GLU A 895 -20.96 1.44 5.34
C GLU A 895 -22.05 2.51 5.46
N GLU A 896 -22.96 2.38 6.45
CA GLU A 896 -24.00 3.40 6.70
C GLU A 896 -23.39 4.76 7.06
N ALA A 897 -22.31 4.75 7.85
CA ALA A 897 -21.58 5.97 8.20
C ALA A 897 -20.89 6.60 6.98
N GLY A 898 -20.25 5.77 6.14
CA GLY A 898 -19.61 6.20 4.90
C GLY A 898 -20.60 6.79 3.89
N GLU A 899 -21.77 6.14 3.72
CA GLU A 899 -22.86 6.66 2.89
C GLU A 899 -23.40 8.00 3.39
N LEU A 900 -23.52 8.17 4.72
CA LEU A 900 -23.94 9.44 5.30
C LEU A 900 -22.93 10.55 5.00
N LEU A 901 -21.62 10.28 5.14
CA LEU A 901 -20.57 11.23 4.80
C LEU A 901 -20.60 11.61 3.32
N ASP A 902 -20.71 10.63 2.41
CA ASP A 902 -20.80 10.90 0.97
C ASP A 902 -22.03 11.76 0.63
N ASN A 903 -23.17 11.52 1.28
CA ASN A 903 -24.35 12.37 1.11
C ASN A 903 -24.10 13.80 1.60
N ILE A 904 -23.46 13.98 2.76
CA ILE A 904 -23.08 15.31 3.28
C ILE A 904 -22.12 16.02 2.30
N TYR A 905 -21.13 15.30 1.78
CA TYR A 905 -20.14 15.84 0.84
C TYR A 905 -20.82 16.35 -0.42
N LEU A 906 -21.65 15.50 -1.04
CA LEU A 906 -22.35 15.82 -2.27
C LEU A 906 -23.35 16.95 -2.11
N ASP A 907 -24.16 16.89 -1.05
CA ASP A 907 -25.17 17.91 -0.80
C ASP A 907 -24.52 19.28 -0.59
N THR A 908 -23.41 19.32 0.14
CA THR A 908 -22.65 20.54 0.39
C THR A 908 -22.00 21.10 -0.86
N ALA A 909 -21.22 20.27 -1.56
CA ALA A 909 -20.55 20.67 -2.79
C ALA A 909 -21.57 21.16 -3.85
N THR A 910 -22.71 20.47 -3.96
CA THR A 910 -23.79 20.83 -4.89
C THR A 910 -24.48 22.14 -4.51
N ARG A 911 -24.68 22.42 -3.21
CA ARG A 911 -25.25 23.69 -2.76
C ARG A 911 -24.31 24.86 -3.03
N ALA A 912 -23.02 24.70 -2.73
CA ALA A 912 -22.02 25.75 -2.95
C ALA A 912 -21.77 26.08 -4.42
N ALA A 913 -21.94 25.10 -5.32
CA ALA A 913 -21.79 25.31 -6.76
C ALA A 913 -22.99 26.02 -7.42
N ARG A 914 -24.12 26.19 -6.72
CA ARG A 914 -25.32 26.89 -7.20
C ARG A 914 -25.27 28.36 -6.85
#